data_AF-A0A2V9LDQ7-F1
#
_entry.id   AF-A0A2V9LDQ7-F1
#
_cell.length_a   1.000
_cell.length_b   1.000
_cell.length_c   1.000
_cell.angle_alpha   90.00
_cell.angle_beta   90.00
_cell.angle_gamma   90.00
#
_symmetry.space_group_name_H-M   'P 1'
#
loop_
_entity.id
_entity.type
_entity.pdbx_description
1 polymer ?
#
loop_
_entity_poly.entity_id
_entity_poly.type
_entity_poly.pdbx_seq_one_letter_code
_entity_poly.pdbx_strand_id
1 'polypeptide(L)'
;MAFSVALGLFGALSVCGSVAFAQRYMFGRADFPTGAGPQSVALGDFNGDGKQDLAVVNQTDGTVSILLGKPDATFSSKVDVAVGASPVHVVTADFNGDGRLDLAVVNNGSNSVSILLGNGDGTFHASAEYGAGAAPVWASTGDFNGDGKLDLAVASSADNTVSVLLGNGDGTFRARTDFPVGAQPSSVGASDFNGDGQLDLAVANSNCASAPCGPGSVSILLGKGDGAFQNHVDYATGAGPQALTAGDFNGDGKPDLVVANSIDFTLSISLGKGDGTFQARHDYAAGGGAAWVIAADFNHDGKLDAAVSNETDDTVSILLGDGDGTFQARADAVAGNAPRGFAAADFNGDGTLDLAVANSQSNTVSVLLGAGGGTLEYLKEYPLQAGAAIAVTTGDFNADGKLDLAVANQHCDGSCGPGPVSVLLGKGDGTFQARVDYPTGSGPAAVTAGDFNGDGRLDLALANEFGDSVSILPGSGDGTFQPHVDYATGPIPLSVTTGDFNRDGKLDLAVAVDDMVPRVAILLGNGDGTLRPHVDYGTGRFPRSVAAGDFNGDGFLDLAVANENDNTVSILLGNGDGTFRTHVDYATGDGPFSLTTGDFNGDGKIDLALANRFDGTVSVLLGNGDGAFRPRADYQADLTALSIVAGDFNADGIPDLAVANGSSRSVSVLLGNGDGTFQSRVGYSTGADTYAYAAARGDFTGVGGSDLAVATEAGISVLPNSPVAALFPTVLVFGNQAAGTASAFQAVRLSNPSSEPLRITSIVASGDYTVTDTCGSSLAVGADCAINVTFTPTTAGARTGMLRITDSAAGGPQLVTLTGAGVVPFSLSPTSLSFSSQVVGTTSSAGTVTLSNQGSDALNLAGMTVSGDFAQTSNCGSTVAPGEACAISVTMTPSAAGSRSGTLSVTDKAGASQAVSLSGTGADFFLSASSTSASVTAGQSAAYTVSVA
;
A
#
# COMPACT_ATOMS: atom_id res chain seq x y z
N MET A 1 4.30 -58.42 -35.70
CA MET A 1 5.46 -57.49 -35.66
C MET A 1 5.56 -56.96 -34.23
N ALA A 2 6.74 -56.48 -33.81
CA ALA A 2 7.05 -55.80 -32.55
C ALA A 2 6.04 -55.94 -31.38
N PHE A 3 6.30 -56.91 -30.49
CA PHE A 3 5.87 -56.83 -29.08
C PHE A 3 6.87 -55.95 -28.32
N SER A 4 6.39 -55.21 -27.31
CA SER A 4 7.16 -54.86 -26.11
C SER A 4 6.18 -54.71 -24.93
N VAL A 5 6.56 -55.26 -23.78
CA VAL A 5 5.77 -55.26 -22.53
C VAL A 5 6.58 -54.55 -21.44
N ALA A 6 5.89 -53.87 -20.52
CA ALA A 6 6.50 -52.99 -19.53
C ALA A 6 7.12 -53.73 -18.32
N LEU A 7 8.15 -53.11 -17.74
CA LEU A 7 8.52 -53.02 -16.31
C LEU A 7 9.84 -52.20 -16.23
N GLY A 8 10.09 -51.29 -15.28
CA GLY A 8 9.26 -50.70 -14.23
C GLY A 8 10.08 -49.81 -13.26
N LEU A 9 9.37 -49.12 -12.35
CA LEU A 9 9.84 -48.41 -11.13
C LEU A 9 10.56 -47.03 -11.22
N PHE A 10 9.79 -46.00 -10.86
CA PHE A 10 10.06 -44.93 -9.87
C PHE A 10 11.36 -44.08 -9.90
N GLY A 11 11.17 -42.75 -9.98
CA GLY A 11 12.16 -41.71 -9.66
C GLY A 11 11.58 -40.32 -9.92
N ALA A 12 11.34 -39.54 -8.86
CA ALA A 12 10.59 -38.26 -8.83
C ALA A 12 10.64 -37.37 -10.10
N LEU A 13 9.45 -37.06 -10.65
CA LEU A 13 9.25 -35.85 -11.46
C LEU A 13 8.99 -34.68 -10.50
N SER A 14 9.91 -33.71 -10.45
CA SER A 14 9.58 -32.38 -9.94
C SER A 14 8.74 -31.68 -11.00
N VAL A 15 7.45 -31.46 -10.73
CA VAL A 15 6.59 -30.66 -11.59
C VAL A 15 6.71 -29.21 -11.13
N CYS A 16 7.33 -28.35 -11.92
CA CYS A 16 7.26 -26.91 -11.69
C CYS A 16 5.80 -26.46 -11.74
N GLY A 17 5.22 -26.15 -10.58
CA GLY A 17 3.95 -25.46 -10.50
C GLY A 17 4.15 -24.02 -10.93
N SER A 18 3.74 -23.67 -12.15
CA SER A 18 3.66 -22.29 -12.59
C SER A 18 2.57 -21.58 -11.79
N VAL A 19 2.96 -20.75 -10.82
CA VAL A 19 2.04 -19.94 -10.02
C VAL A 19 1.47 -18.86 -10.92
N ALA A 20 0.17 -18.90 -11.18
CA ALA A 20 -0.55 -17.86 -11.91
C ALA A 20 -1.16 -16.89 -10.89
N PHE A 21 -0.53 -15.73 -10.74
CA PHE A 21 -1.05 -14.64 -9.89
C PHE A 21 -2.34 -14.05 -10.50
N ALA A 22 -3.26 -13.65 -9.63
CA ALA A 22 -4.48 -12.93 -9.98
C ALA A 22 -4.61 -11.69 -9.07
N GLN A 23 -5.04 -10.57 -9.65
CA GLN A 23 -5.08 -9.24 -9.00
C GLN A 23 -6.09 -9.15 -7.84
N ARG A 24 -5.92 -8.13 -6.97
CA ARG A 24 -6.66 -7.86 -5.71
C ARG A 24 -6.78 -6.31 -5.48
N TYR A 25 -7.64 -5.83 -4.54
CA TYR A 25 -7.74 -4.46 -3.90
C TYR A 25 -8.42 -3.24 -4.72
N MET A 26 -9.27 -2.28 -4.18
CA MET A 26 -10.12 -1.18 -4.93
C MET A 26 -10.95 -0.03 -4.14
N PHE A 27 -11.46 1.13 -4.74
CA PHE A 27 -11.77 2.55 -4.15
C PHE A 27 -13.10 3.47 -4.34
N GLY A 28 -13.20 4.74 -3.78
CA GLY A 28 -14.27 5.85 -3.91
C GLY A 28 -14.04 7.37 -3.40
N ARG A 29 -14.92 8.44 -3.60
CA ARG A 29 -14.66 9.99 -3.62
C ARG A 29 -15.66 11.09 -2.98
N ALA A 30 -15.26 12.41 -2.69
CA ALA A 30 -16.12 13.67 -2.42
C ALA A 30 -15.72 15.15 -2.93
N ASP A 31 -15.72 16.28 -2.12
CA ASP A 31 -15.69 17.77 -2.51
C ASP A 31 -15.44 18.89 -1.35
N PHE A 32 -14.82 20.10 -1.57
CA PHE A 32 -14.60 21.33 -0.64
C PHE A 32 -13.70 22.54 -1.17
N PRO A 33 -13.66 23.78 -0.55
CA PRO A 33 -12.56 24.82 -0.70
C PRO A 33 -12.11 25.93 0.42
N THR A 34 -11.22 26.98 0.16
CA THR A 34 -9.98 27.62 0.90
C THR A 34 -9.49 29.10 0.55
N GLY A 35 -8.18 29.52 0.55
CA GLY A 35 -7.67 30.95 0.41
C GLY A 35 -6.70 31.36 -0.79
N ALA A 36 -7.02 32.40 -1.62
CA ALA A 36 -7.22 32.50 -3.12
C ALA A 36 -6.16 32.32 -4.28
N GLY A 37 -6.35 31.30 -5.14
CA GLY A 37 -5.31 30.60 -5.94
C GLY A 37 -4.32 29.80 -5.09
N PRO A 38 -4.63 28.60 -4.53
CA PRO A 38 -3.87 28.13 -2.60
C PRO A 38 -2.33 27.85 -3.14
N GLN A 39 -1.30 27.22 -2.51
CA GLN A 39 -0.31 26.14 -2.99
C GLN A 39 0.55 25.51 -1.85
N SER A 40 -0.01 24.99 -0.75
CA SER A 40 0.71 24.44 0.43
C SER A 40 0.04 23.60 1.57
N VAL A 41 0.62 22.68 2.42
CA VAL A 41 -0.08 22.03 3.58
C VAL A 41 0.76 21.86 4.90
N ALA A 42 0.30 21.81 6.19
CA ALA A 42 1.09 21.46 7.42
C ALA A 42 0.43 21.51 8.82
N LEU A 43 0.78 20.60 9.77
CA LEU A 43 -0.01 20.32 10.99
C LEU A 43 0.54 20.71 12.44
N GLY A 44 -0.13 21.63 13.20
CA GLY A 44 -0.55 21.50 14.65
C GLY A 44 -1.42 22.65 15.25
N ASP A 45 -1.69 22.87 16.58
CA ASP A 45 -2.83 23.64 17.30
C ASP A 45 -2.57 25.07 17.93
N PHE A 46 -3.44 26.13 17.93
CA PHE A 46 -3.10 27.51 18.47
C PHE A 46 -4.03 28.75 18.97
N ASN A 47 -5.29 29.07 19.44
CA ASN A 47 -6.67 28.75 19.98
C ASN A 47 -7.15 28.90 21.49
N GLY A 48 -6.70 28.13 22.49
CA GLY A 48 -7.06 28.15 23.92
C GLY A 48 -6.51 26.99 24.80
N ASP A 49 -6.88 25.73 24.52
CA ASP A 49 -6.52 24.46 25.23
C ASP A 49 -5.75 23.10 24.62
N GLY A 50 -5.67 22.59 23.34
CA GLY A 50 -5.00 21.42 22.66
C GLY A 50 -5.72 20.48 21.60
N LYS A 51 -5.92 20.67 20.27
CA LYS A 51 -5.90 19.57 19.21
C LYS A 51 -5.65 20.12 17.80
N GLN A 52 -4.99 19.38 16.91
CA GLN A 52 -4.23 19.98 15.80
C GLN A 52 -5.04 21.01 14.97
N ASP A 53 -4.44 22.20 14.77
CA ASP A 53 -4.93 23.34 13.98
C ASP A 53 -5.01 23.13 12.46
N LEU A 54 -4.61 24.06 11.63
CA LEU A 54 -4.17 23.77 10.28
C LEU A 54 -2.89 24.55 9.94
N ALA A 55 -2.74 25.15 8.76
CA ALA A 55 -1.65 26.04 8.30
C ALA A 55 -2.02 27.01 7.10
N VAL A 56 -3.25 27.03 6.61
CA VAL A 56 -3.85 27.57 5.34
C VAL A 56 -3.39 28.88 4.54
N VAL A 57 -2.10 29.12 4.17
CA VAL A 57 -1.49 30.35 3.48
C VAL A 57 -2.28 31.21 2.47
N ASN A 58 -1.95 32.52 2.32
CA ASN A 58 -2.31 33.31 1.13
C ASN A 58 -1.16 33.97 0.30
N GLN A 59 -0.89 33.50 -0.93
CA GLN A 59 -0.03 34.15 -1.94
C GLN A 59 -0.49 35.49 -2.57
N THR A 60 -1.30 36.45 -2.11
CA THR A 60 -1.48 37.73 -2.92
C THR A 60 -1.92 38.94 -2.19
N ASP A 61 -2.75 38.75 -1.20
CA ASP A 61 -2.85 39.78 -0.21
C ASP A 61 -1.44 40.15 0.34
N GLY A 62 -0.47 39.23 0.46
CA GLY A 62 -0.72 37.90 1.02
C GLY A 62 -1.26 38.04 2.43
N THR A 63 -1.84 37.00 3.01
CA THR A 63 -2.63 37.14 4.24
C THR A 63 -2.77 35.86 5.03
N VAL A 64 -2.85 36.02 6.33
CA VAL A 64 -2.77 34.87 7.21
C VAL A 64 -4.14 34.21 7.55
N SER A 65 -4.78 33.42 6.64
CA SER A 65 -6.16 32.74 6.50
C SER A 65 -6.65 31.42 7.22
N ILE A 66 -7.10 31.37 8.49
CA ILE A 66 -6.28 30.77 9.58
C ILE A 66 -6.87 29.97 10.77
N LEU A 67 -8.19 29.94 10.85
CA LEU A 67 -9.18 29.18 11.62
C LEU A 67 -8.94 28.00 12.72
N LEU A 68 -9.21 28.08 14.07
CA LEU A 68 -9.70 27.15 15.21
C LEU A 68 -10.88 26.11 15.31
N GLY A 69 -10.75 25.07 16.15
CA GLY A 69 -11.61 23.87 16.18
C GLY A 69 -13.08 23.88 16.62
N LYS A 70 -13.71 22.70 16.48
CA LYS A 70 -15.05 22.34 17.07
C LYS A 70 -15.06 20.85 17.41
N PRO A 71 -16.24 20.14 17.49
CA PRO A 71 -16.28 18.66 17.60
C PRO A 71 -16.85 17.71 16.50
N ASP A 72 -16.95 18.06 15.22
CA ASP A 72 -18.03 17.48 14.38
C ASP A 72 -17.75 16.89 12.98
N ALA A 73 -16.51 16.65 12.53
CA ALA A 73 -16.24 16.26 11.13
C ALA A 73 -16.43 17.42 10.12
N THR A 74 -16.12 18.67 10.46
CA THR A 74 -16.27 19.83 9.55
C THR A 74 -15.12 20.83 9.65
N PHE A 75 -15.36 22.09 9.27
CA PHE A 75 -14.42 23.20 9.24
C PHE A 75 -15.18 24.57 9.34
N SER A 76 -14.60 25.69 9.81
CA SER A 76 -15.31 27.02 9.97
C SER A 76 -14.74 28.21 9.15
N SER A 77 -14.49 29.42 9.68
CA SER A 77 -14.26 30.71 8.96
C SER A 77 -13.00 31.50 9.33
N LYS A 78 -12.45 32.32 8.41
CA LYS A 78 -11.08 32.90 8.39
C LYS A 78 -10.82 34.31 9.00
N VAL A 79 -9.60 34.51 9.51
CA VAL A 79 -8.85 35.76 9.85
C VAL A 79 -7.57 35.87 8.99
N ASP A 80 -6.77 36.94 9.06
CA ASP A 80 -5.66 37.29 8.15
C ASP A 80 -4.61 38.27 8.77
N VAL A 81 -3.27 38.05 8.66
CA VAL A 81 -2.14 38.97 9.10
C VAL A 81 -1.18 39.43 7.97
N ALA A 82 -0.15 40.25 8.27
CA ALA A 82 0.70 41.05 7.36
C ALA A 82 2.23 41.06 7.71
N VAL A 83 3.11 40.85 6.70
CA VAL A 83 4.50 40.30 6.74
C VAL A 83 5.10 40.21 5.29
N GLY A 84 6.25 39.54 5.03
CA GLY A 84 7.08 39.47 3.78
C GLY A 84 6.45 39.09 2.40
N ALA A 85 7.24 38.75 1.36
CA ALA A 85 6.78 38.74 -0.05
C ALA A 85 7.02 37.47 -0.94
N SER A 86 5.90 36.75 -1.17
CA SER A 86 5.54 35.78 -2.24
C SER A 86 5.19 34.23 -2.06
N PRO A 87 4.95 33.61 -0.85
CA PRO A 87 4.41 32.25 -0.39
C PRO A 87 4.50 30.88 -1.16
N VAL A 88 4.71 29.69 -0.50
CA VAL A 88 4.38 28.23 -0.89
C VAL A 88 4.63 27.10 0.21
N HIS A 89 5.13 27.33 1.45
CA HIS A 89 5.74 26.36 2.45
C HIS A 89 5.52 26.63 3.97
N VAL A 90 5.70 25.80 5.08
CA VAL A 90 5.73 25.93 6.63
C VAL A 90 6.47 24.75 7.39
N VAL A 91 6.67 24.58 8.70
CA VAL A 91 7.45 23.45 9.41
C VAL A 91 6.76 23.10 10.76
N THR A 92 7.10 22.22 11.75
CA THR A 92 6.59 22.25 13.17
C THR A 92 7.75 22.04 14.27
N ALA A 93 7.54 21.99 15.64
CA ALA A 93 8.44 22.20 16.87
C ALA A 93 8.26 23.39 17.94
N ASP A 94 9.06 23.58 19.03
CA ASP A 94 8.98 24.79 19.96
C ASP A 94 10.28 25.58 20.15
N PHE A 95 10.40 26.69 19.42
CA PHE A 95 11.48 27.67 19.46
C PHE A 95 11.49 28.60 20.65
N ASN A 96 10.88 28.20 21.73
CA ASN A 96 10.76 29.10 22.82
C ASN A 96 10.97 28.32 24.11
N GLY A 97 10.10 27.39 24.46
CA GLY A 97 10.20 26.65 25.70
C GLY A 97 9.46 27.30 26.88
N ASP A 98 8.37 27.99 26.60
CA ASP A 98 7.21 28.07 27.49
C ASP A 98 6.10 27.08 26.98
N GLY A 99 6.39 26.22 25.96
CA GLY A 99 5.64 24.99 25.55
C GLY A 99 4.77 25.14 24.30
N ARG A 100 5.39 25.64 23.21
CA ARG A 100 4.87 26.79 22.42
C ARG A 100 5.24 26.78 20.92
N LEU A 101 4.42 27.28 19.95
CA LEU A 101 4.41 26.64 18.60
C LEU A 101 4.11 27.47 17.26
N ASP A 102 5.01 27.95 16.36
CA ASP A 102 4.72 28.78 15.10
C ASP A 102 5.76 29.18 14.01
N LEU A 103 5.36 30.05 13.06
CA LEU A 103 5.43 30.14 11.61
C LEU A 103 6.09 31.35 10.87
N ALA A 104 7.11 31.12 10.03
CA ALA A 104 7.99 32.14 9.43
C ALA A 104 8.75 31.82 8.12
N VAL A 105 9.24 32.82 7.39
CA VAL A 105 9.11 33.08 5.92
C VAL A 105 9.93 32.23 4.81
N VAL A 106 10.11 32.56 3.48
CA VAL A 106 11.15 32.36 2.32
C VAL A 106 11.19 33.73 1.53
N ASN A 107 12.02 34.26 0.59
CA ASN A 107 11.59 35.54 -0.05
C ASN A 107 12.11 35.89 -1.46
N ASN A 108 11.41 35.53 -2.56
CA ASN A 108 11.66 36.18 -3.88
C ASN A 108 11.51 37.68 -3.80
N GLY A 109 10.36 38.07 -3.24
CA GLY A 109 9.89 39.43 -3.30
C GLY A 109 10.84 40.35 -2.54
N SER A 110 11.41 39.89 -1.43
CA SER A 110 12.26 40.71 -0.56
C SER A 110 13.68 40.19 -0.33
N ASN A 111 13.88 38.88 -0.26
CA ASN A 111 15.07 38.19 0.25
C ASN A 111 15.39 38.68 1.71
N SER A 112 14.41 38.51 2.62
CA SER A 112 14.38 38.89 4.07
C SER A 112 13.27 38.17 4.93
N VAL A 113 13.39 38.12 6.29
CA VAL A 113 13.08 37.04 7.30
C VAL A 113 11.93 37.23 8.36
N SER A 114 10.63 36.97 8.07
CA SER A 114 9.39 37.34 8.83
C SER A 114 8.75 36.32 9.81
N ILE A 115 8.45 36.69 11.08
CA ILE A 115 8.20 35.71 12.17
C ILE A 115 7.10 35.97 13.26
N LEU A 116 7.04 37.15 13.89
CA LEU A 116 6.01 37.72 14.79
C LEU A 116 6.32 37.89 16.35
N LEU A 117 5.53 37.43 17.34
CA LEU A 117 5.88 37.07 18.76
C LEU A 117 4.79 36.38 19.69
N GLY A 118 5.08 35.26 20.38
CA GLY A 118 4.09 34.40 21.08
C GLY A 118 3.79 34.67 22.55
N ASN A 119 2.56 35.09 22.88
CA ASN A 119 2.31 35.79 24.15
C ASN A 119 0.94 35.61 24.87
N GLY A 120 -0.06 34.98 24.23
CA GLY A 120 -1.41 35.56 24.21
C GLY A 120 -2.59 34.59 24.27
N ASP A 121 -3.54 34.76 23.35
CA ASP A 121 -4.89 34.15 23.36
C ASP A 121 -5.37 33.76 21.94
N GLY A 122 -4.47 33.19 21.12
CA GLY A 122 -4.66 33.08 19.67
C GLY A 122 -4.73 34.44 18.94
N THR A 123 -4.35 35.57 19.59
CA THR A 123 -4.21 36.95 19.01
C THR A 123 -2.87 37.68 19.32
N PHE A 124 -2.46 38.64 18.46
CA PHE A 124 -1.16 38.59 17.72
C PHE A 124 -0.01 39.56 18.09
N HIS A 125 1.21 39.18 17.65
CA HIS A 125 2.38 40.05 17.43
C HIS A 125 2.70 40.23 15.92
N ALA A 126 3.92 40.67 15.53
CA ALA A 126 4.29 41.17 14.19
C ALA A 126 5.79 41.05 13.87
N SER A 127 6.19 40.93 12.60
CA SER A 127 7.49 40.34 12.23
C SER A 127 8.72 41.24 12.32
N ALA A 128 9.91 40.64 12.40
CA ALA A 128 11.22 41.28 12.33
C ALA A 128 12.09 40.65 11.22
N GLU A 129 12.01 41.18 10.00
CA GLU A 129 12.80 40.68 8.88
C GLU A 129 14.33 40.89 9.00
N TYR A 130 15.06 39.78 9.07
CA TYR A 130 16.50 39.60 8.87
C TYR A 130 16.89 39.30 7.40
N GLY A 131 18.06 38.70 7.08
CA GLY A 131 18.74 38.94 5.78
C GLY A 131 19.33 37.77 4.97
N ALA A 132 19.26 37.93 3.64
CA ALA A 132 19.07 36.82 2.72
C ALA A 132 19.59 37.05 1.25
N GLY A 133 19.19 36.22 0.28
CA GLY A 133 19.64 36.08 -1.13
C GLY A 133 18.59 35.38 -2.03
N ALA A 134 18.86 35.08 -3.31
CA ALA A 134 17.86 35.35 -4.36
C ALA A 134 16.83 34.26 -4.82
N ALA A 135 15.56 34.37 -4.36
CA ALA A 135 14.24 33.77 -4.75
C ALA A 135 13.83 32.23 -4.90
N PRO A 136 12.76 31.64 -4.23
CA PRO A 136 12.02 30.32 -4.32
C PRO A 136 12.58 28.88 -4.18
N VAL A 137 11.83 27.96 -3.51
CA VAL A 137 12.22 26.57 -3.09
C VAL A 137 11.99 26.18 -1.54
N TRP A 138 12.80 25.34 -0.77
CA TRP A 138 12.51 24.50 0.51
C TRP A 138 13.45 24.49 1.86
N ALA A 139 13.05 24.17 3.16
CA ALA A 139 13.64 24.17 4.62
C ALA A 139 12.92 23.45 5.83
N SER A 140 13.66 23.02 6.91
CA SER A 140 13.46 21.87 7.88
C SER A 140 13.78 21.85 9.43
N THR A 141 13.59 22.88 10.25
CA THR A 141 14.24 23.31 11.56
C THR A 141 14.99 22.37 12.48
N GLY A 142 16.14 22.73 13.17
CA GLY A 142 17.50 22.04 13.42
C GLY A 142 18.51 21.90 14.69
N ASP A 143 19.43 20.88 14.89
CA ASP A 143 20.66 20.86 15.82
C ASP A 143 22.02 20.05 15.59
N PHE A 144 23.27 20.40 15.10
CA PHE A 144 24.03 21.58 14.54
C PHE A 144 25.25 21.99 15.35
N ASN A 145 25.11 23.04 16.14
CA ASN A 145 26.15 23.48 17.06
C ASN A 145 25.78 23.29 18.52
N GLY A 146 24.66 22.63 18.82
CA GLY A 146 24.63 21.70 19.92
C GLY A 146 24.88 22.23 21.30
N ASP A 147 24.64 23.52 21.48
CA ASP A 147 24.13 23.99 22.75
C ASP A 147 22.62 23.66 22.93
N GLY A 148 22.03 22.89 21.99
CA GLY A 148 21.37 21.59 22.24
C GLY A 148 19.96 21.36 21.75
N LYS A 149 19.66 21.77 20.48
CA LYS A 149 18.44 22.49 20.00
C LYS A 149 18.30 23.02 18.48
N LEU A 150 17.13 22.88 17.79
CA LEU A 150 16.19 23.70 16.86
C LEU A 150 16.28 24.61 15.48
N ASP A 151 17.29 25.05 14.64
CA ASP A 151 17.32 26.26 13.65
C ASP A 151 16.61 26.25 12.29
N LEU A 152 17.20 26.93 11.28
CA LEU A 152 16.64 27.81 10.25
C LEU A 152 17.70 28.17 9.20
N ALA A 153 18.04 27.20 8.38
CA ALA A 153 18.71 27.44 7.14
C ALA A 153 17.65 27.93 6.20
N VAL A 154 17.80 29.11 5.67
CA VAL A 154 16.84 29.63 4.73
C VAL A 154 17.65 30.20 3.54
N ALA A 155 17.25 30.03 2.25
CA ALA A 155 17.88 29.77 0.91
C ALA A 155 17.16 30.39 -0.38
N SER A 156 17.35 30.07 -1.70
CA SER A 156 16.51 30.43 -2.92
C SER A 156 16.98 30.13 -4.41
N SER A 157 16.06 29.72 -5.32
CA SER A 157 16.10 29.37 -6.79
C SER A 157 16.81 30.16 -7.89
N ALA A 158 17.25 31.40 -7.74
CA ALA A 158 17.96 32.07 -8.83
C ALA A 158 19.48 31.76 -8.84
N ASP A 159 20.01 31.40 -7.69
CA ASP A 159 21.24 32.06 -7.24
C ASP A 159 22.33 31.05 -6.84
N ASN A 160 21.90 29.85 -6.47
CA ASN A 160 22.69 28.70 -6.09
C ASN A 160 23.36 28.55 -4.63
N THR A 161 22.76 28.84 -3.45
CA THR A 161 23.32 28.61 -2.06
C THR A 161 22.77 27.30 -1.53
N VAL A 162 21.87 27.41 -0.56
CA VAL A 162 21.76 27.02 0.84
C VAL A 162 22.39 27.92 1.95
N SER A 163 21.65 28.52 2.92
CA SER A 163 22.08 29.61 3.86
C SER A 163 21.53 29.63 5.28
N VAL A 164 22.29 30.17 6.27
CA VAL A 164 22.24 29.78 7.71
C VAL A 164 23.06 30.68 8.70
N LEU A 165 23.12 30.52 10.08
CA LEU A 165 23.40 31.65 11.11
C LEU A 165 24.53 31.28 12.26
N LEU A 166 24.40 31.42 13.63
CA LEU A 166 25.10 30.89 14.88
C LEU A 166 24.40 31.33 16.23
N GLY A 167 24.19 30.52 17.31
CA GLY A 167 23.16 30.70 18.40
C GLY A 167 23.18 31.66 19.64
N ASN A 168 22.07 32.40 19.95
CA ASN A 168 21.81 33.30 21.13
C ASN A 168 20.94 32.80 22.35
N GLY A 169 19.61 32.70 22.27
CA GLY A 169 18.74 32.02 23.26
C GLY A 169 17.39 32.71 23.52
N ASP A 170 17.04 33.70 22.70
CA ASP A 170 16.30 34.90 23.12
C ASP A 170 15.24 35.37 22.11
N GLY A 171 14.92 34.51 21.14
CA GLY A 171 14.05 34.85 20.02
C GLY A 171 14.85 35.29 18.80
N THR A 172 16.08 35.79 18.97
CA THR A 172 16.68 36.78 18.04
C THR A 172 18.12 36.47 17.64
N PHE A 173 18.58 37.01 16.50
CA PHE A 173 19.48 36.22 15.63
C PHE A 173 20.81 36.85 15.11
N ARG A 174 21.72 36.08 14.47
CA ARG A 174 23.09 36.52 14.04
C ARG A 174 23.27 36.98 12.55
N ALA A 175 24.25 36.50 11.75
CA ALA A 175 24.43 36.77 10.29
C ALA A 175 25.00 35.57 9.44
N ARG A 176 24.64 35.43 8.14
CA ARG A 176 24.83 34.17 7.34
C ARG A 176 26.21 33.89 6.67
N THR A 177 26.62 32.61 6.49
CA THR A 177 28.00 32.09 6.16
C THR A 177 28.26 31.14 4.93
N ASP A 178 28.18 31.63 3.68
CA ASP A 178 28.32 30.97 2.34
C ASP A 178 29.60 30.14 1.90
N PHE A 179 29.55 29.35 0.78
CA PHE A 179 30.57 28.36 0.24
C PHE A 179 30.88 28.37 -1.34
N PRO A 180 31.28 27.30 -2.13
CA PRO A 180 31.60 27.35 -3.62
C PRO A 180 31.28 26.10 -4.59
N VAL A 181 30.70 26.25 -5.82
CA VAL A 181 29.69 25.24 -6.38
C VAL A 181 29.04 25.30 -7.86
N GLY A 182 28.01 24.44 -8.23
CA GLY A 182 27.10 24.17 -9.46
C GLY A 182 25.77 24.97 -9.89
N ALA A 183 24.49 24.46 -10.06
CA ALA A 183 23.31 25.17 -10.75
C ALA A 183 21.73 24.80 -10.62
N GLN A 184 20.82 25.82 -10.46
CA GLN A 184 19.31 26.06 -10.39
C GLN A 184 18.36 25.73 -9.17
N PRO A 185 18.11 26.60 -8.16
CA PRO A 185 17.45 26.21 -6.89
C PRO A 185 15.94 25.93 -6.63
N SER A 186 15.66 25.66 -5.34
CA SER A 186 15.41 24.31 -4.81
C SER A 186 15.44 24.27 -3.24
N SER A 187 16.00 23.32 -2.47
CA SER A 187 15.22 22.74 -1.33
C SER A 187 15.90 21.93 -0.18
N VAL A 188 15.32 21.11 0.79
CA VAL A 188 16.06 20.39 1.97
C VAL A 188 15.45 19.65 3.21
N GLY A 189 16.29 18.88 4.00
CA GLY A 189 16.06 18.29 5.36
C GLY A 189 17.15 17.67 6.32
N ALA A 190 16.93 16.50 7.04
CA ALA A 190 17.81 15.82 8.11
C ALA A 190 17.47 14.50 9.10
N SER A 191 18.23 13.28 9.17
CA SER A 191 18.70 12.08 10.12
C SER A 191 20.14 11.33 9.86
N ASP A 192 21.02 10.97 10.83
CA ASP A 192 22.52 10.60 10.88
C ASP A 192 23.55 10.58 9.72
N PHE A 193 23.23 10.09 8.57
CA PHE A 193 23.78 8.81 8.11
C PHE A 193 25.28 8.25 8.19
N ASN A 194 26.33 8.81 8.84
CA ASN A 194 27.74 8.29 8.87
C ASN A 194 28.25 7.99 10.30
N GLY A 195 27.35 7.96 11.26
CA GLY A 195 27.56 7.14 12.44
C GLY A 195 28.86 7.42 13.21
N ASP A 196 29.14 8.67 13.54
CA ASP A 196 30.15 9.03 14.54
C ASP A 196 29.64 9.96 15.65
N GLY A 197 28.32 10.08 15.71
CA GLY A 197 27.67 10.88 16.72
C GLY A 197 27.92 12.35 16.44
N GLN A 198 27.85 12.91 15.21
CA GLN A 198 27.99 14.35 14.85
C GLN A 198 27.29 14.99 13.53
N LEU A 199 26.14 15.82 13.49
CA LEU A 199 24.96 16.04 12.52
C LEU A 199 24.61 17.25 11.47
N ASP A 200 23.63 17.03 10.53
CA ASP A 200 23.66 17.11 9.01
C ASP A 200 22.60 17.46 7.93
N LEU A 201 23.22 17.63 6.73
CA LEU A 201 22.91 17.21 5.32
C LEU A 201 24.21 17.31 4.42
N ALA A 202 24.41 17.22 3.08
CA ALA A 202 23.68 16.92 1.83
C ALA A 202 22.91 18.00 1.05
N VAL A 203 23.25 18.46 -0.20
CA VAL A 203 22.65 19.66 -0.85
C VAL A 203 22.44 19.87 -2.46
N ALA A 204 21.26 20.24 -3.06
CA ALA A 204 20.66 19.75 -4.39
C ALA A 204 20.37 20.52 -5.72
N ASN A 205 21.17 20.40 -6.81
CA ASN A 205 21.14 21.37 -7.93
C ASN A 205 20.21 21.26 -9.22
N SER A 206 19.01 21.89 -9.26
CA SER A 206 17.83 21.47 -10.09
C SER A 206 17.90 21.29 -11.60
N ASN A 207 18.88 21.87 -12.29
CA ASN A 207 19.15 21.61 -13.71
C ASN A 207 18.00 21.80 -14.73
N CYS A 208 16.86 22.38 -14.34
CA CYS A 208 15.72 22.63 -15.23
C CYS A 208 15.75 24.02 -15.90
N ALA A 209 16.92 24.68 -15.86
CA ALA A 209 17.09 26.12 -16.13
C ALA A 209 16.73 26.54 -17.57
N SER A 210 16.69 25.57 -18.49
CA SER A 210 16.07 25.72 -19.81
C SER A 210 15.69 24.35 -20.37
N ALA A 211 14.46 24.20 -20.85
CA ALA A 211 13.99 22.94 -21.43
C ALA A 211 14.72 22.56 -22.75
N PRO A 212 14.98 21.27 -23.03
CA PRO A 212 14.73 20.12 -22.16
C PRO A 212 15.65 20.16 -20.94
N CYS A 213 15.09 19.89 -19.78
CA CYS A 213 15.83 19.95 -18.52
C CYS A 213 16.94 18.90 -18.50
N GLY A 214 18.05 19.22 -17.83
CA GLY A 214 19.16 18.28 -17.68
C GLY A 214 18.89 17.24 -16.60
N PRO A 215 19.81 16.28 -16.39
CA PRO A 215 19.89 15.51 -15.16
C PRO A 215 19.55 16.30 -13.92
N GLY A 216 18.59 15.81 -13.14
CA GLY A 216 18.63 16.01 -11.69
C GLY A 216 19.70 15.08 -11.14
N SER A 217 19.88 14.95 -9.83
CA SER A 217 21.08 14.32 -9.23
C SER A 217 20.98 14.18 -7.70
N VAL A 218 22.08 14.04 -6.96
CA VAL A 218 22.15 13.91 -5.49
C VAL A 218 23.48 14.71 -5.02
N SER A 219 23.87 15.24 -3.82
CA SER A 219 25.21 15.97 -3.58
C SER A 219 25.67 16.19 -2.10
N ILE A 220 26.85 15.84 -1.54
CA ILE A 220 26.89 15.41 -0.10
C ILE A 220 27.82 16.01 0.96
N LEU A 221 27.25 16.39 2.15
CA LEU A 221 27.79 17.47 3.00
C LEU A 221 27.94 17.44 4.57
N LEU A 222 28.12 16.34 5.31
CA LEU A 222 28.90 16.17 6.59
C LEU A 222 29.85 17.33 7.21
N GLY A 223 29.87 17.66 8.54
CA GLY A 223 30.93 18.46 9.30
C GLY A 223 30.55 19.29 10.57
N LYS A 224 31.36 19.97 11.39
CA LYS A 224 32.79 19.93 11.79
C LYS A 224 33.06 20.24 13.27
N GLY A 225 32.10 20.70 14.08
CA GLY A 225 32.36 21.05 15.49
C GLY A 225 31.81 22.38 15.98
N ASP A 226 31.08 23.13 15.15
CA ASP A 226 31.28 24.58 15.16
C ASP A 226 30.28 25.44 14.36
N GLY A 227 30.05 25.08 13.10
CA GLY A 227 29.53 25.95 12.06
C GLY A 227 30.33 25.93 10.77
N ALA A 228 30.69 24.75 10.25
CA ALA A 228 31.19 24.57 8.89
C ALA A 228 31.15 23.11 8.41
N PHE A 229 30.61 22.78 7.24
CA PHE A 229 30.71 21.45 6.60
C PHE A 229 31.83 21.48 5.51
N GLN A 230 32.27 20.36 4.94
CA GLN A 230 33.33 20.24 3.89
C GLN A 230 32.95 20.89 2.51
N ASN A 231 33.21 20.24 1.35
CA ASN A 231 32.53 20.51 0.07
C ASN A 231 32.31 19.21 -0.75
N HIS A 232 31.26 19.19 -1.59
CA HIS A 232 30.53 18.05 -2.18
C HIS A 232 31.20 17.41 -3.41
N VAL A 233 30.53 16.37 -3.90
CA VAL A 233 30.78 15.52 -5.06
C VAL A 233 29.45 15.17 -5.75
N ASP A 234 29.61 14.67 -6.97
CA ASP A 234 28.65 14.59 -8.06
C ASP A 234 28.69 13.18 -8.72
N TYR A 235 28.05 12.99 -9.88
CA TYR A 235 28.17 11.84 -10.81
C TYR A 235 27.78 12.25 -12.27
N ALA A 236 26.69 11.73 -12.88
CA ALA A 236 26.07 12.20 -14.14
C ALA A 236 24.77 11.43 -14.53
N THR A 237 23.59 11.89 -14.10
CA THR A 237 22.24 11.29 -14.31
C THR A 237 21.55 11.51 -15.69
N GLY A 238 20.21 11.59 -15.68
CA GLY A 238 19.23 12.19 -16.62
C GLY A 238 17.79 12.15 -16.03
N ALA A 239 16.79 13.01 -16.38
CA ALA A 239 16.77 14.42 -16.77
C ALA A 239 15.46 15.23 -16.43
N GLY A 240 15.42 15.87 -15.23
CA GLY A 240 13.68 16.41 -13.02
C GLY A 240 13.66 17.52 -11.83
N PRO A 241 13.94 17.22 -10.50
CA PRO A 241 13.42 17.70 -9.10
C PRO A 241 12.05 17.58 -8.32
N GLN A 242 12.02 17.39 -6.95
CA GLN A 242 11.95 18.46 -5.87
C GLN A 242 11.97 18.30 -4.20
N ALA A 243 12.17 17.21 -3.35
CA ALA A 243 12.23 17.17 -1.79
C ALA A 243 12.68 15.84 -0.99
N LEU A 244 12.58 15.56 0.37
CA LEU A 244 12.98 14.28 1.17
C LEU A 244 12.68 13.94 2.76
N THR A 245 12.96 12.77 3.46
CA THR A 245 12.84 12.31 4.96
C THR A 245 13.59 10.99 5.53
N ALA A 246 13.61 10.44 6.76
CA ALA A 246 14.69 9.44 7.16
C ALA A 246 14.50 8.44 8.36
N GLY A 247 14.94 7.15 8.50
CA GLY A 247 15.45 5.98 7.67
C GLY A 247 14.81 4.56 7.35
N ASP A 248 15.63 3.51 7.49
CA ASP A 248 15.69 2.05 7.23
C ASP A 248 15.50 1.14 5.96
N PHE A 249 15.50 1.47 4.66
CA PHE A 249 14.98 0.54 3.61
C PHE A 249 15.75 -0.67 3.05
N ASN A 250 16.82 -1.13 3.68
CA ASN A 250 16.90 -2.60 3.80
C ASN A 250 17.36 -3.15 5.14
N GLY A 251 17.49 -2.38 6.23
CA GLY A 251 17.76 -2.82 7.61
C GLY A 251 18.82 -3.83 7.86
N ASP A 252 20.00 -3.53 7.31
CA ASP A 252 21.20 -3.79 8.08
C ASP A 252 21.62 -2.60 8.99
N GLY A 253 20.71 -1.65 9.21
CA GLY A 253 20.78 -0.44 10.03
C GLY A 253 21.95 0.54 9.82
N LYS A 254 21.88 1.39 8.80
CA LYS A 254 22.48 2.72 8.60
C LYS A 254 22.20 3.17 7.15
N PRO A 255 22.05 4.47 6.84
CA PRO A 255 21.11 5.01 5.81
C PRO A 255 21.17 4.84 4.29
N ASP A 256 20.05 4.41 3.72
CA ASP A 256 19.69 4.67 2.33
C ASP A 256 19.22 6.12 2.12
N LEU A 257 18.52 6.49 1.03
CA LEU A 257 18.14 7.89 0.83
C LEU A 257 17.15 8.17 -0.25
N VAL A 258 16.13 8.96 -0.02
CA VAL A 258 15.03 8.98 -0.99
C VAL A 258 14.93 10.26 -1.77
N VAL A 259 14.97 10.12 -3.10
CA VAL A 259 15.48 11.03 -4.15
C VAL A 259 14.42 11.05 -5.29
N ALA A 260 13.83 12.12 -5.88
CA ALA A 260 12.69 12.13 -6.86
C ALA A 260 12.31 13.44 -7.72
N ASN A 261 12.40 13.40 -9.05
CA ASN A 261 12.72 14.47 -10.00
C ASN A 261 11.73 14.92 -11.16
N SER A 262 11.13 16.14 -11.17
CA SER A 262 10.22 16.73 -12.23
C SER A 262 9.59 15.88 -13.35
N ILE A 263 10.19 15.82 -14.54
CA ILE A 263 9.49 15.99 -15.83
C ILE A 263 9.58 14.84 -16.85
N ASP A 264 10.59 13.97 -16.76
CA ASP A 264 10.79 12.82 -17.68
C ASP A 264 10.40 11.48 -17.04
N PHE A 265 10.16 11.59 -15.75
CA PHE A 265 9.14 10.91 -15.01
C PHE A 265 9.62 9.46 -14.62
N THR A 266 9.96 9.12 -13.35
CA THR A 266 10.66 7.89 -12.92
C THR A 266 10.68 7.41 -11.46
N LEU A 267 11.27 6.20 -11.25
CA LEU A 267 12.12 5.93 -10.08
C LEU A 267 13.59 5.54 -10.39
N SER A 268 14.55 6.00 -9.58
CA SER A 268 15.83 5.32 -9.27
C SER A 268 15.83 4.87 -7.81
N ILE A 269 16.54 3.77 -7.49
CA ILE A 269 16.94 3.39 -6.11
C ILE A 269 18.49 3.05 -6.05
N SER A 270 19.22 2.79 -4.95
CA SER A 270 20.74 2.58 -4.89
C SER A 270 21.25 2.08 -3.50
N LEU A 271 22.33 1.21 -3.29
CA LEU A 271 22.82 0.37 -2.05
C LEU A 271 23.86 0.88 -0.97
N GLY A 272 24.01 0.24 0.25
CA GLY A 272 24.59 0.74 1.59
C GLY A 272 25.88 0.44 2.58
N LYS A 273 27.01 -0.29 2.38
CA LYS A 273 28.44 0.07 2.82
C LYS A 273 28.85 0.26 4.29
N GLY A 274 29.39 1.45 4.64
CA GLY A 274 30.18 1.84 5.84
C GLY A 274 31.38 2.78 5.51
N ASP A 275 31.26 4.11 5.68
CA ASP A 275 32.20 5.24 5.43
C ASP A 275 31.64 6.62 4.98
N GLY A 276 30.86 6.67 3.89
CA GLY A 276 31.07 7.78 2.95
C GLY A 276 30.65 7.70 1.47
N THR A 277 30.48 6.53 0.83
CA THR A 277 30.52 6.41 -0.67
C THR A 277 29.92 5.12 -1.28
N PHE A 278 30.07 4.85 -2.63
CA PHE A 278 29.83 3.53 -3.36
C PHE A 278 29.82 3.44 -4.95
N GLN A 279 28.63 3.24 -5.60
CA GLN A 279 28.36 2.80 -7.00
C GLN A 279 27.32 3.63 -7.84
N ALA A 280 26.07 3.16 -8.14
CA ALA A 280 25.22 3.67 -9.26
C ALA A 280 23.78 3.06 -9.40
N ARG A 281 23.32 2.78 -10.64
CA ARG A 281 21.97 2.30 -11.01
C ARG A 281 21.96 1.52 -12.38
N HIS A 282 20.81 1.21 -13.03
CA HIS A 282 20.57 0.25 -14.18
C HIS A 282 19.04 0.16 -14.58
N ASP A 283 18.60 -0.39 -15.74
CA ASP A 283 17.32 -0.11 -16.49
C ASP A 283 15.93 -0.67 -15.96
N TYR A 284 14.83 0.14 -15.91
CA TYR A 284 13.60 -0.08 -15.07
C TYR A 284 12.23 0.50 -15.71
N ALA A 285 10.97 0.28 -15.16
CA ALA A 285 9.62 0.92 -15.48
C ALA A 285 8.41 0.82 -14.37
N ALA A 286 7.50 1.67 -13.69
CA ALA A 286 7.02 3.12 -13.31
C ALA A 286 5.52 3.71 -13.24
N GLY A 287 5.17 5.03 -13.53
CA GLY A 287 4.12 5.90 -12.78
C GLY A 287 3.24 7.16 -13.28
N GLY A 288 2.43 7.88 -12.43
CA GLY A 288 1.66 9.23 -12.60
C GLY A 288 1.55 10.44 -11.49
N GLY A 289 2.06 11.75 -11.61
CA GLY A 289 2.70 12.73 -10.58
C GLY A 289 3.88 13.84 -10.80
N ALA A 290 4.81 14.43 -9.94
CA ALA A 290 5.19 14.57 -8.43
C ALA A 290 5.69 15.98 -7.80
N ALA A 291 6.09 16.19 -6.49
CA ALA A 291 5.80 17.39 -5.56
C ALA A 291 6.29 17.55 -3.99
N TRP A 292 6.59 16.57 -3.05
CA TRP A 292 6.77 16.69 -1.50
C TRP A 292 7.14 15.35 -0.59
N VAL A 293 6.99 15.15 0.78
CA VAL A 293 7.51 14.04 1.74
C VAL A 293 6.90 13.66 3.22
N ILE A 294 7.00 12.44 3.92
CA ILE A 294 7.00 12.07 5.44
C ILE A 294 7.36 10.56 5.90
N ALA A 295 6.95 9.93 7.05
CA ALA A 295 7.40 8.62 7.66
C ALA A 295 6.45 7.58 8.40
N ALA A 296 6.98 6.39 8.78
CA ALA A 296 6.47 5.29 9.68
C ALA A 296 5.58 4.10 9.16
N ASP A 297 5.50 2.94 9.90
CA ASP A 297 5.12 1.47 9.64
C ASP A 297 3.71 0.96 9.13
N PHE A 298 3.40 0.96 7.83
CA PHE A 298 2.14 0.59 7.18
C PHE A 298 1.60 -0.88 7.34
N ASN A 299 2.05 -1.73 8.28
CA ASN A 299 1.22 -2.85 8.75
C ASN A 299 1.62 -3.55 10.03
N HIS A 300 2.84 -3.41 10.53
CA HIS A 300 3.27 -4.13 11.72
C HIS A 300 3.44 -5.67 11.53
N ASP A 301 4.64 -6.20 11.70
CA ASP A 301 5.20 -6.45 13.05
C ASP A 301 6.55 -5.71 13.23
N GLY A 302 7.10 -5.11 12.15
CA GLY A 302 8.08 -4.03 12.26
C GLY A 302 9.04 -3.80 11.10
N LYS A 303 8.75 -4.22 9.85
CA LYS A 303 9.54 -3.71 8.63
C LYS A 303 8.73 -2.28 8.41
N LEU A 304 9.07 -1.41 7.44
CA LEU A 304 8.78 -0.01 7.17
C LEU A 304 8.93 0.20 5.62
N ASP A 305 8.61 1.38 5.05
CA ASP A 305 8.36 1.67 3.62
C ASP A 305 9.02 3.03 3.20
N ALA A 306 8.24 4.07 2.83
CA ALA A 306 8.11 4.63 1.49
C ALA A 306 6.57 4.86 1.24
N ALA A 307 5.96 6.00 0.82
CA ALA A 307 4.62 6.01 0.14
C ALA A 307 4.41 7.34 -0.59
N VAL A 308 4.96 7.42 -1.80
CA VAL A 308 5.31 8.64 -2.60
C VAL A 308 4.11 9.29 -3.25
N SER A 309 4.21 10.47 -3.88
CA SER A 309 3.04 11.24 -4.32
C SER A 309 3.25 12.12 -5.57
N ASN A 310 2.30 12.95 -6.08
CA ASN A 310 2.24 13.24 -7.54
C ASN A 310 1.75 14.65 -8.18
N GLU A 311 2.45 15.43 -8.99
CA GLU A 311 2.05 16.70 -9.66
C GLU A 311 0.97 16.75 -10.71
N THR A 312 0.68 15.72 -11.49
CA THR A 312 -0.18 15.93 -12.67
C THR A 312 -1.22 14.85 -12.99
N ASP A 313 -1.78 14.15 -11.98
CA ASP A 313 -2.53 12.91 -12.21
C ASP A 313 -3.71 12.45 -11.30
N ASP A 314 -4.18 13.20 -10.31
CA ASP A 314 -4.91 12.76 -9.10
C ASP A 314 -4.26 11.61 -8.30
N THR A 315 -3.24 11.71 -7.43
CA THR A 315 -2.57 10.47 -6.95
C THR A 315 -1.61 10.62 -5.74
N VAL A 316 -2.04 10.58 -4.47
CA VAL A 316 -1.14 9.97 -3.43
C VAL A 316 -0.73 8.59 -3.85
N SER A 317 0.52 8.23 -3.61
CA SER A 317 1.01 6.90 -3.91
C SER A 317 1.73 6.10 -2.86
N ILE A 318 1.86 4.87 -3.27
CA ILE A 318 1.68 3.64 -2.55
C ILE A 318 2.45 2.66 -3.44
N LEU A 319 3.62 2.19 -3.04
CA LEU A 319 4.24 0.90 -3.43
C LEU A 319 3.71 -0.05 -2.33
N LEU A 320 4.34 -1.16 -2.02
CA LEU A 320 4.29 -1.81 -0.70
C LEU A 320 5.77 -2.11 -0.48
N GLY A 321 6.17 -3.32 -0.11
CA GLY A 321 7.50 -3.77 -0.47
C GLY A 321 8.09 -4.93 0.22
N ASP A 322 9.40 -4.96 0.17
CA ASP A 322 10.08 -6.21 0.36
C ASP A 322 11.33 -6.04 1.23
N GLY A 323 11.66 -4.84 1.73
CA GLY A 323 12.75 -4.63 2.71
C GLY A 323 14.10 -5.18 2.28
N ASP A 324 14.26 -5.31 0.97
CA ASP A 324 15.37 -6.03 0.37
C ASP A 324 15.96 -5.30 -0.84
N GLY A 325 15.22 -4.37 -1.46
CA GLY A 325 15.83 -3.25 -2.15
C GLY A 325 15.40 -2.70 -3.53
N THR A 326 14.17 -2.84 -4.04
CA THR A 326 13.67 -2.33 -5.35
C THR A 326 12.11 -2.15 -5.45
N PHE A 327 11.37 -2.46 -6.57
CA PHE A 327 9.91 -2.23 -6.79
C PHE A 327 9.04 -3.14 -7.69
N GLN A 328 7.75 -3.22 -7.31
CA GLN A 328 6.49 -3.45 -8.06
C GLN A 328 5.57 -2.16 -8.36
N ALA A 329 4.21 -2.27 -8.51
CA ALA A 329 3.18 -1.25 -8.98
C ALA A 329 1.71 -1.39 -8.41
N ARG A 330 0.69 -0.67 -8.93
CA ARG A 330 0.06 0.57 -8.46
C ARG A 330 -1.28 0.70 -7.63
N ALA A 331 -1.39 0.61 -6.29
CA ALA A 331 -2.67 0.86 -5.53
C ALA A 331 -3.18 2.29 -5.23
N ASP A 332 -3.80 2.91 -6.22
CA ASP A 332 -4.46 4.23 -6.36
C ASP A 332 -5.85 4.61 -5.74
N ALA A 333 -6.05 5.84 -5.21
CA ALA A 333 -7.39 6.50 -5.18
C ALA A 333 -7.61 8.08 -5.13
N VAL A 334 -8.11 8.66 -6.24
CA VAL A 334 -9.23 9.63 -6.47
C VAL A 334 -9.59 10.91 -5.63
N ALA A 335 -8.90 11.39 -4.61
CA ALA A 335 -9.12 12.65 -3.86
C ALA A 335 -9.20 14.09 -4.53
N GLY A 336 -8.73 15.24 -3.95
CA GLY A 336 -9.08 16.65 -4.33
C GLY A 336 -7.96 17.63 -4.67
N ASN A 337 -8.31 18.61 -5.54
CA ASN A 337 -7.47 19.20 -6.61
C ASN A 337 -6.03 19.47 -6.23
N ALA A 338 -5.14 18.86 -7.03
CA ALA A 338 -3.73 19.12 -7.29
C ALA A 338 -2.72 19.19 -6.12
N PRO A 339 -2.74 18.35 -5.06
CA PRO A 339 -1.98 18.40 -3.77
C PRO A 339 -0.49 18.84 -3.66
N ARG A 340 0.10 18.83 -2.47
CA ARG A 340 1.37 18.15 -2.26
C ARG A 340 1.58 17.36 -0.95
N GLY A 341 0.81 17.45 0.15
CA GLY A 341 1.29 16.73 1.36
C GLY A 341 0.39 16.36 2.55
N PHE A 342 0.95 15.64 3.54
CA PHE A 342 0.34 14.60 4.43
C PHE A 342 1.26 14.26 5.65
N ALA A 343 0.80 13.36 6.55
CA ALA A 343 1.33 12.89 7.85
C ALA A 343 0.76 11.53 8.17
N ALA A 344 1.29 10.84 9.18
CA ALA A 344 0.80 9.56 9.66
C ALA A 344 0.58 9.53 11.20
N ALA A 345 -0.64 9.42 11.74
CA ALA A 345 -0.93 8.78 13.05
C ALA A 345 -2.43 8.46 13.25
N ASP A 346 -2.78 7.43 14.04
CA ASP A 346 -4.10 6.76 14.16
C ASP A 346 -5.26 7.68 14.61
N PHE A 347 -6.13 8.13 13.69
CA PHE A 347 -7.24 9.04 14.01
C PHE A 347 -8.55 8.33 14.31
N ASN A 348 -8.64 7.04 14.03
CA ASN A 348 -9.69 6.19 14.53
C ASN A 348 -9.44 5.77 15.99
N GLY A 349 -8.17 5.67 16.37
CA GLY A 349 -7.71 4.94 17.55
C GLY A 349 -7.90 3.42 17.39
N ASP A 350 -7.72 2.87 16.18
CA ASP A 350 -8.14 1.51 15.85
C ASP A 350 -7.05 0.49 15.45
N GLY A 351 -5.79 0.90 15.25
CA GLY A 351 -4.67 -0.04 15.41
C GLY A 351 -3.32 0.39 14.86
N THR A 352 -3.32 1.22 13.83
CA THR A 352 -2.14 1.76 13.15
C THR A 352 -2.47 3.17 12.64
N LEU A 353 -1.63 3.88 11.88
CA LEU A 353 -1.69 5.36 11.80
C LEU A 353 -2.92 5.98 11.04
N ASP A 354 -2.90 7.21 10.53
CA ASP A 354 -3.89 7.75 9.58
C ASP A 354 -3.23 8.96 8.88
N LEU A 355 -3.69 9.36 7.70
CA LEU A 355 -3.44 10.71 7.18
C LEU A 355 -4.70 11.49 6.98
N ALA A 356 -4.48 12.79 7.12
CA ALA A 356 -5.03 13.70 6.16
C ALA A 356 -3.95 14.20 5.24
N VAL A 357 -4.44 14.75 4.16
CA VAL A 357 -3.64 15.13 3.02
C VAL A 357 -4.29 16.35 2.41
N ALA A 358 -3.54 17.21 1.74
CA ALA A 358 -4.13 18.44 1.26
C ALA A 358 -3.48 19.01 0.01
N ASN A 359 -4.24 19.91 -0.61
CA ASN A 359 -4.74 19.77 -1.97
C ASN A 359 -4.57 21.04 -2.84
N SER A 360 -3.65 20.97 -3.81
CA SER A 360 -3.02 22.00 -4.65
C SER A 360 -3.74 22.58 -5.90
N GLN A 361 -5.07 22.72 -5.78
CA GLN A 361 -5.98 23.70 -6.42
C GLN A 361 -7.42 23.66 -5.83
N SER A 362 -7.78 22.69 -4.96
CA SER A 362 -9.18 22.55 -4.45
C SER A 362 -9.42 23.28 -3.17
N ASN A 363 -8.37 23.69 -2.47
CA ASN A 363 -8.41 24.73 -1.45
C ASN A 363 -8.58 24.12 -0.05
N THR A 364 -8.00 22.93 0.16
CA THR A 364 -8.51 21.95 1.13
C THR A 364 -7.47 21.00 1.67
N VAL A 365 -7.84 20.35 2.78
CA VAL A 365 -7.41 19.02 3.26
C VAL A 365 -8.62 18.14 3.44
N SER A 366 -8.34 16.84 3.48
CA SER A 366 -9.30 15.83 3.85
C SER A 366 -8.66 14.50 4.26
N VAL A 367 -9.47 13.53 4.71
CA VAL A 367 -9.10 12.39 5.60
C VAL A 367 -9.70 11.04 5.11
N LEU A 368 -9.09 9.90 5.47
CA LEU A 368 -8.76 8.86 4.48
C LEU A 368 -8.77 7.37 4.90
N LEU A 369 -9.92 6.87 5.33
CA LEU A 369 -9.92 5.71 6.19
C LEU A 369 -9.53 4.30 5.62
N GLY A 370 -8.25 3.91 5.59
CA GLY A 370 -7.76 2.57 5.20
C GLY A 370 -7.83 1.39 6.14
N ALA A 371 -7.56 0.19 5.61
CA ALA A 371 -8.04 -1.06 6.20
C ALA A 371 -7.18 -2.34 6.32
N GLY A 372 -5.84 -2.34 6.42
CA GLY A 372 -5.10 -3.53 6.91
C GLY A 372 -3.83 -4.04 6.22
N GLY A 373 -3.19 -3.35 5.27
CA GLY A 373 -1.98 -3.86 4.59
C GLY A 373 -1.97 -3.62 3.08
N GLY A 374 -2.16 -2.37 2.67
CA GLY A 374 -1.86 -1.96 1.29
C GLY A 374 -2.78 -0.93 0.67
N THR A 375 -3.93 -0.62 1.27
CA THR A 375 -5.13 -0.08 0.58
C THR A 375 -6.29 0.34 1.55
N LEU A 376 -7.40 0.91 1.10
CA LEU A 376 -7.89 2.17 1.71
C LEU A 376 -9.44 2.58 1.69
N GLU A 377 -10.30 2.97 2.67
CA GLU A 377 -11.73 3.44 2.38
C GLU A 377 -12.04 4.96 2.55
N TYR A 378 -12.69 5.64 1.59
CA TYR A 378 -12.90 7.09 1.68
C TYR A 378 -13.96 7.58 2.65
N LEU A 379 -13.53 8.58 3.42
CA LEU A 379 -14.28 9.23 4.45
C LEU A 379 -14.66 10.66 4.12
N LYS A 380 -13.74 11.66 4.22
CA LYS A 380 -14.24 13.03 4.34
C LYS A 380 -13.39 14.24 3.92
N GLU A 381 -14.14 15.16 3.29
CA GLU A 381 -13.89 16.58 2.99
C GLU A 381 -15.16 17.47 3.32
N TYR A 382 -15.18 18.80 3.06
CA TYR A 382 -15.90 19.85 3.85
C TYR A 382 -16.43 21.12 3.06
N PRO A 383 -16.69 22.33 3.65
CA PRO A 383 -17.15 23.53 2.89
C PRO A 383 -16.50 24.94 3.17
N LEU A 384 -16.06 25.68 2.12
CA LEU A 384 -15.84 27.16 2.04
C LEU A 384 -15.57 27.80 0.61
N GLN A 385 -14.33 28.07 0.16
CA GLN A 385 -13.96 29.22 -0.74
C GLN A 385 -13.04 29.00 -2.01
N ALA A 386 -11.73 29.37 -2.07
CA ALA A 386 -10.81 29.39 -3.28
C ALA A 386 -9.31 29.74 -2.93
N GLY A 387 -8.21 29.33 -3.66
CA GLY A 387 -6.77 29.20 -3.17
C GLY A 387 -6.08 27.74 -3.04
N ALA A 388 -4.40 26.45 -3.92
CA ALA A 388 -3.60 25.13 -3.74
C ALA A 388 -2.92 24.58 -2.34
N ALA A 389 -2.83 23.28 -1.95
CA ALA A 389 -2.34 22.73 -0.65
C ALA A 389 -1.34 21.50 -0.69
N ILE A 390 -0.35 21.28 0.25
CA ILE A 390 1.06 20.65 0.18
C ILE A 390 2.00 19.89 1.32
N ALA A 391 1.85 19.73 2.67
CA ALA A 391 2.49 18.77 3.70
C ALA A 391 1.75 18.51 5.08
N VAL A 392 1.99 17.56 6.01
CA VAL A 392 1.17 17.37 7.29
C VAL A 392 1.99 16.57 8.43
N THR A 393 1.80 16.72 9.78
CA THR A 393 2.40 15.89 10.91
C THR A 393 1.49 15.70 12.15
N THR A 394 1.47 14.53 12.79
CA THR A 394 0.37 14.16 13.71
C THR A 394 0.72 14.19 15.20
N GLY A 395 -0.31 14.04 16.05
CA GLY A 395 -0.23 14.19 17.52
C GLY A 395 -1.60 14.45 18.15
N ASP A 396 -1.75 14.12 19.45
CA ASP A 396 -2.87 14.44 20.34
C ASP A 396 -2.46 15.63 21.20
N PHE A 397 -3.00 16.83 20.96
CA PHE A 397 -2.54 18.00 21.73
C PHE A 397 -3.26 18.23 23.08
N ASN A 398 -4.42 17.63 23.37
CA ASN A 398 -5.15 17.89 24.64
C ASN A 398 -5.15 16.74 25.62
N ALA A 399 -4.60 15.60 25.23
CA ALA A 399 -4.81 14.36 25.96
C ALA A 399 -6.31 14.00 26.12
N ASP A 400 -7.16 14.27 25.11
CA ASP A 400 -8.44 13.54 24.97
C ASP A 400 -8.32 12.17 24.29
N GLY A 401 -7.09 11.79 23.93
CA GLY A 401 -6.67 10.43 23.60
C GLY A 401 -6.78 10.10 22.12
N LYS A 402 -6.62 11.11 21.26
CA LYS A 402 -6.94 11.03 19.83
C LYS A 402 -5.93 11.82 19.04
N LEU A 403 -5.48 11.24 17.94
CA LEU A 403 -4.54 11.91 17.06
C LEU A 403 -5.33 12.82 16.12
N ASP A 404 -4.78 14.00 15.88
CA ASP A 404 -5.50 15.07 15.21
C ASP A 404 -4.81 15.52 13.89
N LEU A 405 -5.30 16.58 13.25
CA LEU A 405 -4.78 17.12 11.98
C LEU A 405 -4.69 18.66 11.85
N ALA A 406 -3.54 19.17 11.35
CA ALA A 406 -3.30 20.50 10.77
C ALA A 406 -2.65 20.80 9.30
N VAL A 407 -2.99 21.85 8.51
CA VAL A 407 -2.88 22.04 7.03
C VAL A 407 -2.71 23.48 6.40
N ALA A 408 -1.64 23.82 5.68
CA ALA A 408 -1.47 24.97 4.75
C ALA A 408 -2.40 25.08 3.52
N ASN A 409 -2.43 26.23 2.77
CA ASN A 409 -3.25 26.50 1.54
C ASN A 409 -3.04 27.80 0.63
N GLN A 410 -1.88 28.15 0.07
CA GLN A 410 -1.35 29.45 -0.48
C GLN A 410 -2.00 30.40 -1.61
N HIS A 411 -2.91 31.35 -1.43
CA HIS A 411 -3.49 32.37 -2.41
C HIS A 411 -2.69 33.17 -3.54
N CYS A 412 -2.01 32.74 -4.64
CA CYS A 412 -1.58 33.73 -5.71
C CYS A 412 -2.73 34.04 -6.67
N ASP A 413 -3.14 35.30 -6.62
CA ASP A 413 -3.74 36.02 -7.72
C ASP A 413 -2.97 37.32 -8.14
N GLY A 414 -1.70 37.51 -7.72
CA GLY A 414 -0.75 38.50 -8.27
C GLY A 414 0.33 39.24 -7.41
N SER A 415 0.33 39.30 -6.07
CA SER A 415 1.28 40.17 -5.30
C SER A 415 1.73 39.61 -3.95
N CYS A 416 2.51 38.55 -4.02
CA CYS A 416 2.29 37.47 -3.11
C CYS A 416 2.90 37.71 -1.67
N GLY A 417 2.38 37.12 -0.55
CA GLY A 417 2.80 37.48 0.86
C GLY A 417 2.32 36.61 2.09
N PRO A 418 1.73 37.14 3.17
CA PRO A 418 1.40 36.41 4.42
C PRO A 418 0.67 35.03 4.32
N GLY A 419 0.69 34.12 5.32
CA GLY A 419 -0.12 32.88 5.26
C GLY A 419 -0.19 31.89 6.47
N PRO A 420 -1.25 31.10 6.81
CA PRO A 420 -1.66 30.65 8.22
C PRO A 420 -1.49 29.25 8.90
N VAL A 421 -2.57 28.61 9.47
CA VAL A 421 -2.76 27.76 10.72
C VAL A 421 -4.11 27.07 11.16
N SER A 422 -5.09 26.56 10.38
CA SER A 422 -6.53 26.33 10.84
C SER A 422 -7.36 24.97 11.13
N VAL A 423 -7.52 24.41 12.35
CA VAL A 423 -8.09 23.12 12.91
C VAL A 423 -8.79 22.05 12.05
N LEU A 424 -8.25 20.80 12.08
CA LEU A 424 -9.04 19.61 12.49
C LEU A 424 -8.58 18.88 13.78
N LEU A 425 -9.33 19.08 14.88
CA LEU A 425 -9.24 18.27 16.10
C LEU A 425 -9.72 16.83 15.72
N GLY A 426 -9.18 15.75 16.25
CA GLY A 426 -9.48 14.35 15.86
C GLY A 426 -10.60 13.72 16.67
N LYS A 427 -11.56 13.01 16.04
CA LYS A 427 -12.75 12.50 16.74
C LYS A 427 -12.61 11.09 17.32
N GLY A 428 -11.58 10.33 16.96
CA GLY A 428 -11.49 8.91 17.33
C GLY A 428 -12.55 8.09 16.58
N ASP A 429 -12.82 8.49 15.34
CA ASP A 429 -13.60 7.77 14.33
C ASP A 429 -13.11 8.13 12.92
N GLY A 430 -11.84 8.56 12.81
CA GLY A 430 -11.20 9.00 11.58
C GLY A 430 -11.73 10.30 10.99
N THR A 431 -12.83 10.83 11.54
CA THR A 431 -13.43 12.09 11.09
C THR A 431 -13.08 13.23 12.05
N PHE A 432 -13.33 14.46 11.61
CA PHE A 432 -12.43 15.53 12.01
C PHE A 432 -13.00 16.94 12.20
N GLN A 433 -12.78 17.49 13.37
CA GLN A 433 -13.38 18.70 13.91
C GLN A 433 -12.80 20.00 13.27
N ALA A 434 -13.13 21.25 13.70
CA ALA A 434 -13.50 22.25 12.66
C ALA A 434 -13.20 23.82 12.73
N ARG A 435 -12.00 24.31 12.43
CA ARG A 435 -11.47 25.67 11.99
C ARG A 435 -12.06 27.18 12.17
N VAL A 436 -11.64 28.14 13.11
CA VAL A 436 -11.75 29.67 13.49
C VAL A 436 -10.66 30.62 14.37
N ASP A 437 -9.27 30.75 14.51
CA ASP A 437 -8.19 31.57 13.76
C ASP A 437 -6.77 32.09 14.39
N TYR A 438 -5.49 31.80 13.91
CA TYR A 438 -4.10 32.43 14.35
C TYR A 438 -2.80 32.60 13.43
N PRO A 439 -2.56 33.74 12.76
CA PRO A 439 -1.33 34.30 12.12
C PRO A 439 0.10 33.66 12.02
N THR A 440 0.91 34.10 11.02
CA THR A 440 2.33 33.76 10.65
C THR A 440 3.00 34.90 9.91
N GLY A 441 4.27 34.72 9.49
CA GLY A 441 4.82 35.44 8.35
C GLY A 441 4.16 35.15 6.96
N SER A 442 4.91 35.25 5.86
CA SER A 442 4.48 34.98 4.48
C SER A 442 4.64 33.59 3.84
N GLY A 443 3.85 32.52 4.14
CA GLY A 443 4.12 31.28 3.36
C GLY A 443 3.41 29.91 3.39
N PRO A 444 2.79 29.37 4.47
CA PRO A 444 2.71 27.95 4.94
C PRO A 444 2.73 26.70 4.00
N ALA A 445 3.06 25.43 4.42
CA ALA A 445 3.41 24.12 3.74
C ALA A 445 4.31 22.93 4.30
N ALA A 446 4.80 22.81 5.56
CA ALA A 446 5.18 21.55 6.31
C ALA A 446 5.45 21.64 7.81
N VAL A 447 6.13 20.65 8.43
CA VAL A 447 5.61 20.11 9.70
C VAL A 447 6.41 18.97 10.40
N THR A 448 6.60 19.04 11.74
CA THR A 448 6.94 17.97 12.71
C THR A 448 6.57 18.29 14.20
N ALA A 449 6.03 17.36 15.00
CA ALA A 449 5.54 17.65 16.36
C ALA A 449 6.50 17.20 17.47
N GLY A 450 6.42 17.80 18.66
CA GLY A 450 7.24 17.47 19.85
C GLY A 450 6.70 18.07 21.16
N ASP A 451 7.51 18.34 22.18
CA ASP A 451 7.28 19.19 23.40
C ASP A 451 8.64 19.84 23.73
N PHE A 452 8.72 21.16 23.89
CA PHE A 452 10.04 21.83 23.97
C PHE A 452 10.14 22.92 25.05
N ASN A 453 9.15 23.02 25.94
CA ASN A 453 9.44 23.45 27.33
C ASN A 453 9.47 22.31 28.35
N GLY A 454 8.78 21.21 28.08
CA GLY A 454 8.48 20.20 29.08
C GLY A 454 7.36 20.57 30.06
N ASP A 455 6.30 21.27 29.63
CA ASP A 455 5.00 21.33 30.33
C ASP A 455 4.02 20.24 29.90
N GLY A 456 4.37 19.44 28.88
CA GLY A 456 3.62 18.26 28.47
C GLY A 456 2.46 18.56 27.52
N ARG A 457 2.50 19.69 26.80
CA ARG A 457 1.70 19.89 25.59
C ARG A 457 2.54 19.44 24.39
N LEU A 458 1.86 19.04 23.33
CA LEU A 458 2.56 18.78 22.07
C LEU A 458 2.73 20.11 21.29
N ASP A 459 3.81 20.21 20.54
CA ASP A 459 4.50 21.46 20.19
C ASP A 459 5.13 21.46 18.78
N LEU A 460 5.30 22.67 18.19
CA LEU A 460 4.75 22.94 16.85
C LEU A 460 5.14 24.27 16.02
N ALA A 461 6.33 24.41 15.39
CA ALA A 461 7.07 25.55 14.75
C ALA A 461 7.28 25.61 13.23
N LEU A 462 6.87 26.65 12.52
CA LEU A 462 6.62 26.59 11.10
C LEU A 462 7.51 27.50 10.17
N ALA A 463 8.03 27.01 9.03
CA ALA A 463 9.09 27.55 8.13
C ALA A 463 8.59 27.66 6.69
N ASN A 464 8.47 28.79 5.98
CA ASN A 464 7.38 28.94 5.01
C ASN A 464 7.67 29.54 3.56
N GLU A 465 6.95 29.30 2.43
CA GLU A 465 7.50 29.59 1.03
C GLU A 465 7.58 31.05 0.47
N PHE A 466 7.10 32.19 1.01
CA PHE A 466 7.77 33.48 0.71
C PHE A 466 7.56 34.71 1.69
N GLY A 467 8.08 34.70 2.96
CA GLY A 467 8.71 35.88 3.66
C GLY A 467 10.04 35.80 4.51
N ASP A 468 11.01 34.89 4.32
CA ASP A 468 12.34 34.64 4.95
C ASP A 468 12.68 33.72 6.22
N SER A 469 12.02 32.71 6.83
CA SER A 469 12.35 32.22 8.21
C SER A 469 11.67 30.96 8.87
N VAL A 470 11.62 30.76 10.24
CA VAL A 470 10.67 29.89 11.10
C VAL A 470 10.41 30.47 12.59
N SER A 471 9.21 30.37 13.29
CA SER A 471 8.66 31.21 14.49
C SER A 471 8.26 30.56 15.88
N ILE A 472 7.34 31.08 16.77
CA ILE A 472 6.53 30.36 17.83
C ILE A 472 5.11 30.89 18.43
N LEU A 473 3.95 30.21 18.24
CA LEU A 473 2.49 30.40 18.61
C LEU A 473 2.14 29.37 19.72
N PRO A 474 2.29 29.73 21.00
CA PRO A 474 2.11 28.92 22.20
C PRO A 474 1.09 27.73 22.41
N GLY A 475 1.44 26.66 23.17
CA GLY A 475 0.60 25.56 23.71
C GLY A 475 0.00 25.86 25.12
N SER A 476 -1.05 25.17 25.64
CA SER A 476 -1.87 25.67 26.81
C SER A 476 -2.86 24.87 27.72
N GLY A 477 -3.63 23.82 27.37
CA GLY A 477 -4.82 23.40 28.20
C GLY A 477 -5.37 21.95 28.07
N ASP A 478 -6.66 21.81 27.70
CA ASP A 478 -7.40 20.60 27.22
C ASP A 478 -8.35 20.70 25.92
N GLY A 479 -8.01 21.41 24.81
CA GLY A 479 -8.87 21.64 23.59
C GLY A 479 -8.52 22.57 22.36
N THR A 480 -7.80 23.72 22.45
CA THR A 480 -7.22 24.71 21.44
C THR A 480 -5.76 25.39 21.78
N PHE A 481 -4.95 26.36 21.22
CA PHE A 481 -3.79 27.06 22.00
C PHE A 481 -3.49 28.64 21.94
N GLN A 482 -2.29 29.23 21.65
CA GLN A 482 -1.94 30.73 21.68
C GLN A 482 -0.78 31.19 20.69
N PRO A 483 -0.21 32.46 20.54
CA PRO A 483 0.33 33.04 19.23
C PRO A 483 1.68 33.90 18.89
N HIS A 484 2.85 33.47 18.29
CA HIS A 484 3.84 34.22 17.38
C HIS A 484 5.49 34.32 17.38
N VAL A 485 6.43 33.90 18.29
CA VAL A 485 7.89 34.33 18.55
C VAL A 485 8.88 34.51 17.34
N ASP A 486 9.94 35.39 17.32
CA ASP A 486 10.63 35.93 16.08
C ASP A 486 12.17 35.85 15.81
N TYR A 487 12.61 34.82 15.06
CA TYR A 487 13.96 34.29 14.76
C TYR A 487 14.50 34.47 13.32
N ALA A 488 15.64 33.86 12.91
CA ALA A 488 16.29 34.24 11.64
C ALA A 488 17.35 33.36 10.94
N THR A 489 17.68 33.67 9.68
CA THR A 489 17.99 32.52 8.83
C THR A 489 18.89 32.78 7.58
N GLY A 490 18.48 33.67 6.66
CA GLY A 490 18.75 33.52 5.22
C GLY A 490 17.41 33.43 4.45
N PRO A 491 17.34 33.03 3.16
CA PRO A 491 16.14 33.18 2.28
C PRO A 491 14.95 32.18 1.98
N ILE A 492 14.80 30.92 2.46
CA ILE A 492 13.81 29.87 2.11
C ILE A 492 13.39 28.79 3.14
N PRO A 493 12.13 28.33 3.23
CA PRO A 493 11.68 26.92 3.51
C PRO A 493 10.75 26.09 2.59
N LEU A 494 10.45 24.80 2.97
CA LEU A 494 10.11 23.50 2.25
C LEU A 494 9.90 22.11 3.03
N SER A 495 10.38 21.69 4.24
CA SER A 495 9.93 20.45 5.02
C SER A 495 10.82 20.12 6.26
N VAL A 496 10.40 19.49 7.42
CA VAL A 496 11.08 19.37 8.81
C VAL A 496 10.94 18.07 9.69
N THR A 497 11.84 17.84 10.68
CA THR A 497 11.71 16.85 11.80
C THR A 497 12.37 17.24 13.16
N THR A 498 11.97 16.61 14.30
CA THR A 498 12.45 16.84 15.69
C THR A 498 13.43 15.80 16.27
N GLY A 499 13.98 16.07 17.46
CA GLY A 499 14.58 15.13 18.44
C GLY A 499 15.64 15.81 19.34
N ASP A 500 16.05 15.28 20.51
CA ASP A 500 17.04 15.95 21.43
C ASP A 500 18.50 15.55 21.09
N PHE A 501 19.27 16.49 20.52
CA PHE A 501 20.49 16.34 19.73
C PHE A 501 21.75 16.87 20.44
N ASN A 502 21.64 17.73 21.47
CA ASN A 502 22.67 17.74 22.55
C ASN A 502 22.36 16.97 23.83
N ARG A 503 21.20 16.32 23.95
CA ARG A 503 20.80 15.60 25.17
C ARG A 503 20.70 16.48 26.43
N ASP A 504 20.31 17.76 26.33
CA ASP A 504 20.00 18.57 27.53
C ASP A 504 18.55 18.46 28.04
N GLY A 505 17.74 17.60 27.39
CA GLY A 505 16.38 17.25 27.82
C GLY A 505 15.30 18.18 27.29
N LYS A 506 15.60 18.91 26.21
CA LYS A 506 14.66 19.70 25.43
C LYS A 506 14.67 19.10 24.04
N LEU A 507 13.57 19.23 23.29
CA LEU A 507 13.62 18.78 21.92
C LEU A 507 14.38 19.77 21.05
N ASP A 508 14.97 19.17 20.03
CA ASP A 508 15.77 19.72 18.94
C ASP A 508 15.22 19.12 17.62
N LEU A 509 15.98 19.00 16.51
CA LEU A 509 15.38 19.18 15.16
C LEU A 509 16.40 19.24 13.96
N ALA A 510 15.99 19.46 12.71
CA ALA A 510 16.61 19.48 11.34
C ALA A 510 16.95 20.66 10.29
N VAL A 511 16.76 22.02 10.34
CA VAL A 511 16.78 22.94 9.11
C VAL A 511 18.21 22.93 8.50
N ALA A 512 18.59 22.92 7.19
CA ALA A 512 18.04 22.66 5.83
C ALA A 512 17.73 23.81 4.72
N VAL A 513 18.38 24.11 3.49
CA VAL A 513 17.89 25.10 2.36
C VAL A 513 18.47 25.36 0.85
N ASP A 514 18.62 26.58 0.17
CA ASP A 514 19.07 26.84 -1.30
C ASP A 514 19.67 28.18 -2.12
N ASP A 515 19.98 29.45 -1.67
CA ASP A 515 20.30 30.84 -2.31
C ASP A 515 21.50 31.19 -3.21
N MET A 516 22.71 31.69 -2.88
CA MET A 516 23.89 32.04 -3.75
C MET A 516 25.07 31.01 -3.85
N VAL A 517 25.43 30.39 -2.72
CA VAL A 517 26.53 29.47 -2.25
C VAL A 517 26.34 28.78 -0.80
N PRO A 518 26.28 27.44 -0.71
CA PRO A 518 25.55 26.51 0.21
C PRO A 518 25.92 26.24 1.72
N ARG A 519 24.99 25.84 2.65
CA ARG A 519 25.20 25.35 4.06
C ARG A 519 24.05 24.52 4.70
N VAL A 520 23.84 24.41 6.05
CA VAL A 520 22.55 24.19 6.84
C VAL A 520 22.65 24.30 8.41
N ALA A 521 21.55 24.31 9.24
CA ALA A 521 21.26 25.24 10.37
C ALA A 521 20.47 24.90 11.66
N ILE A 522 20.98 25.36 12.80
CA ILE A 522 20.54 24.91 14.13
C ILE A 522 20.47 25.94 15.30
N LEU A 523 19.33 26.02 16.06
CA LEU A 523 18.56 27.24 16.61
C LEU A 523 18.39 26.75 17.99
N LEU A 524 18.87 27.44 18.99
CA LEU A 524 19.04 26.73 20.22
C LEU A 524 17.91 26.92 21.28
N GLY A 525 16.81 26.15 21.09
CA GLY A 525 15.84 25.38 21.92
C GLY A 525 15.76 25.54 23.42
N ASN A 526 15.58 26.77 23.91
CA ASN A 526 16.08 27.14 25.22
C ASN A 526 15.28 26.56 26.38
N GLY A 527 14.05 26.11 26.15
CA GLY A 527 13.21 25.53 27.20
C GLY A 527 12.72 26.60 28.18
N ASP A 528 12.55 27.85 27.73
CA ASP A 528 12.12 28.96 28.58
C ASP A 528 11.06 29.94 28.03
N GLY A 529 10.97 30.11 26.72
CA GLY A 529 10.19 31.16 26.06
C GLY A 529 10.83 31.78 24.82
N THR A 530 12.07 31.39 24.44
CA THR A 530 12.85 32.01 23.35
C THR A 530 14.05 31.18 22.81
N LEU A 531 14.63 31.41 21.60
CA LEU A 531 15.78 30.64 21.03
C LEU A 531 17.03 31.37 20.55
N ARG A 532 18.11 30.58 20.50
CA ARG A 532 19.39 30.82 19.84
C ARG A 532 19.26 30.79 18.29
N PRO A 533 19.97 31.66 17.56
CA PRO A 533 20.43 31.51 16.17
C PRO A 533 21.29 30.30 15.81
N HIS A 534 21.99 30.43 14.69
CA HIS A 534 21.61 29.68 13.52
C HIS A 534 22.64 28.75 12.83
N VAL A 535 23.87 28.43 13.28
CA VAL A 535 24.96 27.93 12.37
C VAL A 535 24.55 26.65 11.67
N ASP A 536 24.84 26.47 10.40
CA ASP A 536 25.65 27.10 9.34
C ASP A 536 26.86 26.29 9.04
N TYR A 537 26.61 25.27 8.27
CA TYR A 537 27.67 24.44 7.85
C TYR A 537 27.56 24.12 6.37
N GLY A 538 28.60 24.47 5.62
CA GLY A 538 28.73 24.45 4.15
C GLY A 538 28.34 23.23 3.33
N THR A 539 27.50 23.43 2.34
CA THR A 539 27.02 22.32 1.54
C THR A 539 27.31 22.49 0.03
N GLY A 540 26.46 22.12 -0.93
CA GLY A 540 26.54 22.51 -2.35
C GLY A 540 25.79 21.67 -3.38
N ARG A 541 24.67 22.12 -3.97
CA ARG A 541 23.78 23.29 -3.68
C ARG A 541 22.26 22.94 -3.75
N PHE A 542 21.32 23.42 -2.88
CA PHE A 542 19.82 23.30 -2.84
C PHE A 542 19.03 22.06 -2.26
N PRO A 543 19.50 21.41 -1.23
CA PRO A 543 19.24 20.06 -0.72
C PRO A 543 18.07 19.04 -0.93
N ARG A 544 16.79 19.27 -0.72
CA ARG A 544 15.64 18.32 -0.68
C ARG A 544 14.75 17.97 0.61
N SER A 545 14.97 17.05 1.62
CA SER A 545 14.16 16.79 2.91
C SER A 545 14.59 15.72 4.04
N VAL A 546 13.80 15.41 5.11
CA VAL A 546 14.08 15.16 6.57
C VAL A 546 13.20 14.22 7.47
N ALA A 547 13.79 13.24 8.16
CA ALA A 547 13.37 12.82 9.53
C ALA A 547 14.63 12.43 10.29
N ALA A 548 14.64 12.34 11.63
CA ALA A 548 15.84 12.20 12.49
C ALA A 548 15.95 10.81 13.17
N GLY A 549 17.07 10.54 13.85
CA GLY A 549 17.38 9.23 14.43
C GLY A 549 18.88 9.00 14.71
N ASP A 550 19.22 7.82 15.26
CA ASP A 550 20.56 7.41 15.77
C ASP A 550 21.19 6.34 14.85
N PHE A 551 22.07 6.69 13.91
CA PHE A 551 22.44 5.77 12.81
C PHE A 551 23.92 5.27 12.78
N ASN A 552 24.70 5.48 13.85
CA ASN A 552 25.62 4.43 14.33
C ASN A 552 25.09 3.59 15.49
N GLY A 553 24.15 4.08 16.30
CA GLY A 553 23.85 3.46 17.59
C GLY A 553 24.84 3.85 18.70
N ASP A 554 25.45 5.04 18.66
CA ASP A 554 26.13 5.61 19.84
C ASP A 554 25.17 6.40 20.77
N GLY A 555 23.88 6.42 20.40
CA GLY A 555 22.77 6.95 21.18
C GLY A 555 22.60 8.45 21.03
N PHE A 556 23.46 9.11 20.24
CA PHE A 556 23.17 10.47 19.84
C PHE A 556 22.03 10.43 18.83
N LEU A 557 21.45 11.58 18.56
CA LEU A 557 20.47 11.70 17.48
C LEU A 557 21.07 12.65 16.48
N ASP A 558 20.78 12.43 15.22
CA ASP A 558 21.69 12.63 14.11
C ASP A 558 20.91 13.13 12.84
N LEU A 559 21.49 13.62 11.70
CA LEU A 559 20.82 14.26 10.49
C LEU A 559 21.17 13.79 8.97
N ALA A 560 20.44 14.21 7.87
CA ALA A 560 20.11 13.54 6.52
C ALA A 560 19.54 14.38 5.31
N VAL A 561 20.08 14.37 4.06
CA VAL A 561 19.44 14.85 2.78
C VAL A 561 20.06 14.23 1.47
N ALA A 562 19.53 14.48 0.25
CA ALA A 562 19.89 13.91 -1.07
C ALA A 562 19.66 14.91 -2.25
N ASN A 563 20.57 15.10 -3.24
CA ASN A 563 20.75 16.43 -3.84
C ASN A 563 21.19 16.82 -5.35
N GLU A 564 20.29 17.34 -6.18
CA GLU A 564 20.17 17.34 -7.66
C GLU A 564 20.94 18.03 -8.85
N ASN A 565 22.15 18.61 -8.84
CA ASN A 565 22.97 18.77 -10.11
C ASN A 565 24.11 17.75 -10.14
N ASP A 566 24.41 17.21 -8.96
CA ASP A 566 25.69 16.64 -8.72
C ASP A 566 25.62 15.12 -9.04
N ASN A 567 25.16 14.18 -8.18
CA ASN A 567 24.48 12.86 -8.40
C ASN A 567 24.63 11.86 -7.20
N THR A 568 24.71 12.30 -5.93
CA THR A 568 25.12 11.56 -4.70
C THR A 568 24.36 11.76 -3.30
N VAL A 569 24.45 10.97 -2.19
CA VAL A 569 23.44 10.78 -1.05
C VAL A 569 23.92 11.05 0.48
N SER A 570 23.43 11.98 1.40
CA SER A 570 24.15 12.35 2.72
C SER A 570 23.59 12.87 4.05
N ILE A 571 24.33 12.80 5.19
CA ILE A 571 25.00 11.74 5.99
C ILE A 571 25.85 12.38 7.20
N LEU A 572 25.29 12.94 8.28
CA LEU A 572 26.08 13.41 9.47
C LEU A 572 25.25 13.30 10.79
N LEU A 573 25.88 13.17 11.96
CA LEU A 573 25.86 11.93 12.70
C LEU A 573 25.56 11.73 14.25
N GLY A 574 25.12 12.49 15.33
CA GLY A 574 24.79 13.86 15.82
C GLY A 574 25.03 14.37 17.30
N ASN A 575 25.82 13.72 18.15
CA ASN A 575 26.73 14.23 19.24
C ASN A 575 26.41 14.49 20.69
N GLY A 576 25.28 15.06 21.09
CA GLY A 576 25.15 15.32 22.55
C GLY A 576 26.10 16.38 23.16
N ASP A 577 27.00 16.99 22.38
CA ASP A 577 27.17 18.45 22.41
C ASP A 577 26.71 19.07 21.09
N GLY A 578 25.87 18.32 20.35
CA GLY A 578 25.35 18.61 19.02
C GLY A 578 26.31 19.36 18.08
N THR A 579 27.64 19.09 18.07
CA THR A 579 28.68 19.69 17.17
C THR A 579 29.73 18.66 16.65
N PHE A 580 30.38 18.81 15.47
CA PHE A 580 30.50 17.69 14.49
C PHE A 580 31.76 17.18 13.66
N ARG A 581 31.60 16.17 12.75
CA ARG A 581 32.62 15.51 11.84
C ARG A 581 32.04 15.29 10.41
N THR A 582 32.86 15.02 9.39
CA THR A 582 32.91 15.87 8.16
C THR A 582 33.03 15.18 6.78
N HIS A 583 32.57 15.81 5.68
CA HIS A 583 32.10 15.04 4.52
C HIS A 583 32.86 14.11 3.57
N VAL A 584 32.07 13.13 3.15
CA VAL A 584 32.30 12.04 2.22
C VAL A 584 30.96 11.73 1.54
N ASP A 585 30.95 11.35 0.26
CA ASP A 585 29.91 11.65 -0.76
C ASP A 585 29.48 10.49 -1.72
N TYR A 586 28.18 10.36 -2.11
CA TYR A 586 27.53 9.07 -2.50
C TYR A 586 26.56 8.97 -3.72
N ALA A 587 27.02 8.85 -4.97
CA ALA A 587 26.30 8.39 -6.21
C ALA A 587 24.85 7.76 -6.24
N THR A 588 24.13 7.95 -7.34
CA THR A 588 22.76 7.42 -7.52
C THR A 588 22.36 7.19 -8.98
N GLY A 589 21.04 7.09 -9.23
CA GLY A 589 20.41 7.72 -10.40
C GLY A 589 20.07 9.19 -10.14
N ASP A 590 18.85 9.62 -10.49
CA ASP A 590 18.44 11.04 -10.66
C ASP A 590 18.34 12.07 -9.47
N GLY A 591 17.43 13.09 -9.53
CA GLY A 591 17.06 14.24 -8.64
C GLY A 591 15.86 14.27 -7.63
N PRO A 592 16.02 13.93 -6.34
CA PRO A 592 15.38 14.50 -5.13
C PRO A 592 14.04 15.26 -5.25
N PHE A 593 12.76 14.86 -4.95
CA PHE A 593 11.88 14.11 -4.01
C PHE A 593 12.39 12.85 -3.27
N SER A 594 11.62 11.99 -2.56
CA SER A 594 11.62 12.24 -1.11
C SER A 594 11.90 11.15 -0.03
N LEU A 595 12.92 11.22 0.89
CA LEU A 595 13.47 10.35 2.02
C LEU A 595 12.48 9.76 3.12
N THR A 596 12.67 8.60 3.86
CA THR A 596 11.89 8.19 5.12
C THR A 596 12.51 7.20 6.16
N THR A 597 11.82 6.75 7.29
CA THR A 597 12.16 6.00 8.60
C THR A 597 11.83 4.48 8.87
N GLY A 598 12.72 3.65 9.51
CA GLY A 598 12.39 2.28 10.05
C GLY A 598 13.48 1.27 10.56
N ASP A 599 13.38 -0.07 10.27
CA ASP A 599 14.45 -1.15 10.42
C ASP A 599 14.54 -2.29 9.32
N PHE A 600 14.80 -2.06 8.01
CA PHE A 600 14.29 -2.94 6.91
C PHE A 600 14.77 -4.40 6.60
N ASN A 601 15.76 -5.03 7.25
CA ASN A 601 16.02 -6.49 7.24
C ASN A 601 16.15 -7.04 8.66
N GLY A 602 15.85 -6.21 9.67
CA GLY A 602 15.82 -6.60 11.07
C GLY A 602 17.19 -6.96 11.65
N ASP A 603 18.28 -6.39 11.10
CA ASP A 603 19.59 -6.44 11.75
C ASP A 603 19.76 -5.33 12.81
N GLY A 604 18.89 -4.31 12.85
CA GLY A 604 18.58 -3.54 14.05
C GLY A 604 19.38 -2.27 14.29
N LYS A 605 19.52 -1.41 13.26
CA LYS A 605 19.85 0.03 13.43
C LYS A 605 18.93 0.84 12.50
N ILE A 606 19.37 1.82 11.67
CA ILE A 606 18.46 2.60 10.79
C ILE A 606 19.05 3.04 9.38
N ASP A 607 18.79 2.31 8.27
CA ASP A 607 18.97 2.61 6.80
C ASP A 607 18.05 3.72 6.12
N LEU A 608 17.47 3.77 4.88
CA LEU A 608 16.31 4.59 4.26
C LEU A 608 15.94 4.11 2.77
N ALA A 609 15.45 4.78 1.65
CA ALA A 609 15.76 4.49 0.15
C ALA A 609 14.94 5.00 -1.11
N LEU A 610 15.61 5.81 -1.95
CA LEU A 610 15.46 6.30 -3.35
C LEU A 610 14.13 6.19 -4.22
N ALA A 611 13.65 7.33 -4.76
CA ALA A 611 12.34 7.55 -5.43
C ALA A 611 12.46 8.21 -6.86
N ASN A 612 13.60 8.04 -7.55
CA ASN A 612 14.26 9.08 -8.37
C ASN A 612 13.70 9.59 -9.73
N ARG A 613 12.46 10.10 -9.73
CA ARG A 613 11.62 10.92 -10.68
C ARG A 613 12.02 11.43 -12.10
N PHE A 614 13.24 11.32 -12.62
CA PHE A 614 13.61 11.67 -14.02
C PHE A 614 13.86 10.42 -14.96
N ASP A 615 15.03 9.73 -15.13
CA ASP A 615 15.28 8.77 -16.29
C ASP A 615 15.07 7.22 -16.19
N GLY A 616 14.79 6.60 -15.04
CA GLY A 616 14.20 5.23 -14.99
C GLY A 616 15.15 4.08 -14.66
N THR A 617 16.00 4.20 -13.63
CA THR A 617 17.19 3.33 -13.48
C THR A 617 17.72 3.16 -12.01
N VAL A 618 17.96 1.96 -11.37
CA VAL A 618 17.68 1.71 -9.90
C VAL A 618 18.42 0.56 -9.07
N SER A 619 18.53 0.56 -7.69
CA SER A 619 18.47 -0.50 -6.55
C SER A 619 18.95 -0.13 -5.02
N VAL A 620 18.10 0.13 -3.95
CA VAL A 620 18.11 0.56 -2.41
C VAL A 620 19.42 0.55 -1.56
N LEU A 621 19.74 1.25 -0.39
CA LEU A 621 21.01 1.59 0.48
C LEU A 621 21.37 1.42 2.06
N LEU A 622 21.14 0.33 2.82
CA LEU A 622 22.01 -0.74 3.48
C LEU A 622 23.19 -0.58 4.51
N GLY A 623 22.99 -0.21 5.76
CA GLY A 623 23.28 -1.06 6.95
C GLY A 623 24.62 -1.70 7.39
N ASN A 624 25.05 -1.33 8.61
CA ASN A 624 26.26 -1.69 9.40
C ASN A 624 26.16 -1.29 10.89
N GLY A 625 25.54 -0.15 11.23
CA GLY A 625 25.73 0.54 12.52
C GLY A 625 27.05 1.33 12.64
N ASP A 626 27.50 1.95 11.54
CA ASP A 626 28.67 2.86 11.50
C ASP A 626 28.56 3.92 10.37
N GLY A 627 27.42 3.95 9.69
CA GLY A 627 27.15 4.65 8.44
C GLY A 627 28.16 4.57 7.25
N ALA A 628 27.73 3.99 6.09
CA ALA A 628 27.73 4.57 4.71
C ALA A 628 28.59 4.10 3.42
N PHE A 629 28.20 3.85 2.13
CA PHE A 629 27.14 3.04 1.50
C PHE A 629 27.64 1.87 0.45
N ARG A 630 26.81 0.94 -0.16
CA ARG A 630 27.04 -0.46 -0.82
C ARG A 630 26.65 -0.52 -2.37
N PRO A 631 27.00 -1.58 -3.16
CA PRO A 631 26.81 -1.69 -4.64
C PRO A 631 25.71 -2.68 -5.17
N ARG A 632 25.08 -2.46 -6.37
CA ARG A 632 23.66 -2.86 -6.72
C ARG A 632 23.26 -3.03 -8.24
N ALA A 633 22.10 -3.66 -8.63
CA ALA A 633 21.49 -3.70 -10.01
C ALA A 633 20.01 -4.26 -10.24
N ASP A 634 19.31 -3.77 -11.30
CA ASP A 634 18.31 -4.32 -12.32
C ASP A 634 16.88 -4.97 -12.03
N TYR A 635 15.74 -4.21 -12.08
CA TYR A 635 14.28 -4.54 -11.88
C TYR A 635 13.21 -3.47 -12.44
N GLN A 636 12.23 -2.94 -11.63
CA GLN A 636 10.90 -2.22 -11.84
C GLN A 636 10.45 -0.68 -11.99
N ALA A 637 11.14 0.41 -12.45
CA ALA A 637 10.65 1.86 -12.52
C ALA A 637 10.83 2.90 -13.73
N ASP A 638 9.77 3.71 -14.04
CA ASP A 638 9.41 4.73 -15.11
C ASP A 638 8.44 5.84 -14.56
N LEU A 639 7.82 6.65 -15.42
CA LEU A 639 6.88 7.78 -15.28
C LEU A 639 6.54 8.42 -13.91
N THR A 640 7.37 8.54 -12.85
CA THR A 640 7.27 9.59 -11.78
C THR A 640 7.65 9.31 -10.29
N ALA A 641 7.55 10.28 -9.32
CA ALA A 641 7.57 10.16 -7.83
C ALA A 641 7.81 11.41 -6.91
N LEU A 642 7.12 11.58 -5.74
CA LEU A 642 7.59 12.28 -4.51
C LEU A 642 7.82 11.50 -3.16
N SER A 643 6.89 11.53 -2.18
CA SER A 643 7.08 11.23 -0.73
C SER A 643 7.28 9.80 -0.27
N ILE A 644 8.46 9.32 -0.03
CA ILE A 644 8.58 8.06 0.68
C ILE A 644 8.10 8.30 2.16
N VAL A 645 7.60 7.29 2.89
CA VAL A 645 6.92 7.30 4.23
C VAL A 645 6.51 5.87 4.65
N ALA A 646 6.75 5.35 5.86
CA ALA A 646 7.34 4.00 5.98
C ALA A 646 6.70 2.69 6.59
N GLY A 647 5.99 1.75 5.92
CA GLY A 647 5.59 0.35 6.32
C GLY A 647 6.19 -0.99 5.91
N ASP A 648 6.18 -1.99 6.82
CA ASP A 648 5.68 -3.39 6.62
C ASP A 648 4.36 -3.21 5.88
N PHE A 649 3.97 -3.93 4.81
CA PHE A 649 2.80 -3.43 4.06
C PHE A 649 1.88 -4.45 3.35
N ASN A 650 1.80 -5.67 3.86
CA ASN A 650 0.80 -6.67 3.45
C ASN A 650 0.33 -7.63 4.59
N ALA A 651 0.92 -7.46 5.77
CA ALA A 651 0.85 -8.25 7.00
C ALA A 651 1.73 -9.50 7.06
N ASP A 652 3.01 -9.38 6.66
CA ASP A 652 3.97 -10.48 6.80
C ASP A 652 4.91 -10.38 8.03
N GLY A 653 4.89 -9.27 8.76
CA GLY A 653 5.66 -9.11 10.00
C GLY A 653 7.14 -8.89 9.74
N ILE A 654 7.43 -8.51 8.50
CA ILE A 654 8.70 -8.07 8.05
C ILE A 654 8.35 -6.77 7.23
N PRO A 655 9.04 -5.64 7.47
CA PRO A 655 9.31 -4.02 6.38
C PRO A 655 9.34 -3.73 4.85
N ASP A 656 8.24 -3.27 4.27
CA ASP A 656 7.94 -3.20 2.85
C ASP A 656 8.75 -2.13 1.99
N LEU A 657 8.20 -1.11 1.28
CA LEU A 657 8.86 -0.12 0.31
C LEU A 657 7.97 0.88 -0.56
N ALA A 658 6.80 1.41 -0.13
CA ALA A 658 5.81 2.24 -0.84
C ALA A 658 6.18 3.56 -1.71
N VAL A 659 5.76 3.79 -2.97
CA VAL A 659 6.25 4.81 -3.92
C VAL A 659 5.20 5.21 -5.02
N ALA A 660 5.54 6.18 -5.89
CA ALA A 660 4.76 6.87 -6.92
C ALA A 660 5.62 7.13 -8.17
N ASN A 661 5.38 8.23 -8.90
CA ASN A 661 4.45 8.43 -10.01
C ASN A 661 4.40 9.89 -10.62
N GLY A 662 4.16 10.06 -11.96
CA GLY A 662 4.46 11.22 -12.86
C GLY A 662 3.60 11.67 -14.07
N SER A 663 3.33 10.87 -15.11
CA SER A 663 2.34 11.26 -16.15
C SER A 663 1.50 10.10 -16.66
N SER A 664 0.86 9.42 -15.72
CA SER A 664 -0.05 8.32 -16.02
C SER A 664 -1.01 7.92 -14.88
N ARG A 665 -1.71 8.87 -14.24
CA ARG A 665 -2.96 8.70 -13.43
C ARG A 665 -2.99 7.44 -12.55
N SER A 666 -1.94 7.29 -11.74
CA SER A 666 -1.61 6.03 -11.04
C SER A 666 -0.70 6.15 -9.80
N VAL A 667 -0.50 5.05 -9.03
CA VAL A 667 0.11 5.03 -7.67
C VAL A 667 0.82 3.69 -7.21
N SER A 668 2.14 3.43 -7.10
CA SER A 668 2.82 2.11 -7.42
C SER A 668 2.96 0.72 -6.55
N VAL A 669 2.02 0.05 -5.80
CA VAL A 669 2.07 -1.26 -4.94
C VAL A 669 3.09 -2.46 -5.06
N LEU A 670 3.60 -3.13 -3.98
CA LEU A 670 4.54 -4.32 -3.94
C LEU A 670 3.99 -5.61 -3.21
N LEU A 671 4.83 -6.49 -2.55
CA LEU A 671 4.45 -7.75 -1.82
C LEU A 671 5.53 -8.67 -1.13
N GLY A 672 6.64 -8.19 -0.52
CA GLY A 672 7.39 -8.90 0.58
C GLY A 672 8.60 -9.84 0.34
N ASN A 673 9.79 -9.55 0.95
CA ASN A 673 10.98 -10.45 1.14
C ASN A 673 11.72 -10.27 2.51
N GLY A 674 12.69 -9.34 2.66
CA GLY A 674 13.40 -8.88 3.89
C GLY A 674 14.90 -9.27 4.06
N ASP A 675 15.82 -8.87 3.16
CA ASP A 675 17.25 -9.31 3.20
C ASP A 675 18.32 -8.56 2.34
N GLY A 676 18.00 -8.20 1.10
CA GLY A 676 18.94 -7.93 0.00
C GLY A 676 18.49 -7.97 -1.50
N THR A 677 17.32 -8.52 -1.92
CA THR A 677 16.93 -8.81 -3.34
C THR A 677 15.77 -7.95 -3.96
N PHE A 678 14.74 -8.52 -4.66
CA PHE A 678 13.37 -7.91 -4.89
C PHE A 678 12.28 -8.63 -5.76
N GLN A 679 11.07 -8.02 -5.80
CA GLN A 679 9.96 -8.22 -6.76
C GLN A 679 9.70 -7.12 -7.87
N SER A 680 8.59 -7.21 -8.63
CA SER A 680 8.20 -6.34 -9.80
C SER A 680 6.69 -6.28 -10.17
N ARG A 681 6.24 -5.39 -11.10
CA ARG A 681 5.21 -4.30 -10.97
C ARG A 681 3.65 -4.49 -11.22
N VAL A 682 2.76 -4.18 -10.22
CA VAL A 682 1.31 -4.55 -10.02
C VAL A 682 0.17 -3.45 -10.22
N GLY A 683 0.08 -2.72 -11.34
CA GLY A 683 -0.78 -1.49 -11.58
C GLY A 683 -2.30 -1.39 -11.24
N TYR A 684 -2.74 -0.28 -10.60
CA TYR A 684 -4.13 0.23 -10.45
C TYR A 684 -4.23 1.72 -10.98
N SER A 685 -5.30 2.51 -10.70
CA SER A 685 -5.49 3.92 -11.16
C SER A 685 -6.53 4.75 -10.36
N THR A 686 -6.27 6.05 -10.15
CA THR A 686 -7.04 7.00 -9.33
C THR A 686 -8.22 7.68 -10.01
N GLY A 687 -8.52 7.36 -11.27
CA GLY A 687 -9.57 8.04 -12.02
C GLY A 687 -9.04 8.86 -13.20
N ALA A 688 -9.80 9.87 -13.62
CA ALA A 688 -9.70 10.42 -14.98
C ALA A 688 -9.85 11.95 -15.06
N ASP A 689 -8.94 12.57 -15.82
CA ASP A 689 -8.80 14.02 -16.10
C ASP A 689 -8.25 14.90 -14.95
N THR A 690 -7.10 14.49 -14.42
CA THR A 690 -6.71 14.68 -13.01
C THR A 690 -5.27 15.22 -12.71
N TYR A 691 -4.99 15.79 -11.52
CA TYR A 691 -3.77 16.48 -10.95
C TYR A 691 -3.61 16.22 -9.40
N ALA A 692 -2.42 16.00 -8.81
CA ALA A 692 -2.27 14.86 -7.85
C ALA A 692 -1.51 14.87 -6.44
N TYR A 693 -0.91 15.92 -5.86
CA TYR A 693 0.51 15.82 -5.40
C TYR A 693 0.97 15.25 -4.02
N ALA A 694 0.26 14.46 -3.22
CA ALA A 694 0.60 14.19 -1.78
C ALA A 694 0.45 12.69 -1.36
N ALA A 695 1.04 11.99 -0.34
CA ALA A 695 0.90 10.60 0.26
C ALA A 695 1.66 10.13 1.56
N ALA A 696 1.10 9.25 2.46
CA ALA A 696 1.68 8.59 3.70
C ALA A 696 0.88 7.46 4.47
N ARG A 697 1.21 7.03 5.73
CA ARG A 697 0.63 5.87 6.52
C ARG A 697 -0.67 5.98 7.38
N GLY A 698 -1.50 4.94 7.40
CA GLY A 698 -2.38 4.60 8.53
C GLY A 698 -3.23 3.31 8.58
N ASP A 699 -3.81 2.89 9.70
CA ASP A 699 -4.98 1.99 9.78
C ASP A 699 -6.09 2.84 10.31
N PHE A 700 -7.17 2.79 9.58
CA PHE A 700 -8.25 3.67 9.79
C PHE A 700 -9.57 2.85 9.72
N THR A 701 -9.52 1.53 9.96
CA THR A 701 -10.73 0.69 10.11
C THR A 701 -10.65 -0.40 11.19
N GLY A 702 -9.48 -0.64 11.78
CA GLY A 702 -9.39 -1.18 13.14
C GLY A 702 -8.93 -2.61 13.24
N VAL A 703 -7.82 -2.89 12.57
CA VAL A 703 -7.38 -4.22 12.16
C VAL A 703 -5.87 -4.44 12.33
N GLY A 704 -5.10 -3.45 12.78
CA GLY A 704 -3.72 -3.64 13.22
C GLY A 704 -2.71 -3.94 12.11
N GLY A 705 -3.12 -3.79 10.84
CA GLY A 705 -2.24 -3.56 9.71
C GLY A 705 -2.68 -2.29 8.98
N SER A 706 -1.85 -1.72 8.10
CA SER A 706 -2.02 -0.34 7.67
C SER A 706 -1.98 -0.13 6.17
N ASP A 707 -2.16 1.13 5.87
CA ASP A 707 -2.62 1.82 4.72
C ASP A 707 -2.04 3.25 4.90
N LEU A 708 -2.62 4.32 4.34
CA LEU A 708 -1.95 4.85 3.15
C LEU A 708 -2.48 6.14 2.45
N ALA A 709 -3.75 6.47 2.73
CA ALA A 709 -4.58 7.58 2.24
C ALA A 709 -4.28 8.37 0.94
N VAL A 710 -5.14 8.33 -0.11
CA VAL A 710 -4.94 9.02 -1.41
C VAL A 710 -5.43 10.52 -1.65
N ALA A 711 -4.75 11.41 -2.44
CA ALA A 711 -4.91 12.92 -2.61
C ALA A 711 -4.79 13.46 -4.09
N THR A 712 -5.69 14.31 -4.66
CA THR A 712 -6.14 14.21 -6.12
C THR A 712 -6.93 15.44 -6.77
N GLU A 713 -8.11 15.42 -7.48
CA GLU A 713 -8.99 16.49 -8.14
C GLU A 713 -10.53 16.28 -8.14
N ALA A 714 -11.11 15.95 -7.00
CA ALA A 714 -12.17 16.64 -6.27
C ALA A 714 -12.50 15.72 -5.08
N GLY A 715 -12.19 16.12 -3.84
CA GLY A 715 -12.46 15.30 -2.65
C GLY A 715 -11.28 15.08 -1.72
N ILE A 716 -11.39 13.99 -0.96
CA ILE A 716 -10.27 13.05 -0.87
C ILE A 716 -10.74 11.59 -1.22
N SER A 717 -9.90 10.55 -1.33
CA SER A 717 -10.27 9.17 -1.77
C SER A 717 -9.20 8.09 -1.51
N VAL A 718 -9.62 6.81 -1.52
CA VAL A 718 -8.96 5.68 -0.81
C VAL A 718 -9.49 4.29 -1.43
N LEU A 719 -8.73 3.13 -1.52
CA LEU A 719 -9.03 1.67 -1.91
C LEU A 719 -9.32 0.30 -1.02
N PRO A 720 -10.09 0.10 0.08
CA PRO A 720 -9.80 -0.81 1.26
C PRO A 720 -8.84 -2.05 1.20
N ASN A 721 -7.82 -2.17 2.12
CA ASN A 721 -7.10 -3.44 2.42
C ASN A 721 -7.80 -4.32 3.45
N SER A 722 -9.13 -4.25 3.46
CA SER A 722 -9.92 -5.17 4.26
C SER A 722 -9.46 -6.62 4.01
N PRO A 723 -9.58 -7.52 5.02
CA PRO A 723 -9.06 -8.87 4.96
C PRO A 723 -9.31 -9.58 3.62
N VAL A 724 -8.35 -10.33 3.09
CA VAL A 724 -8.45 -10.93 1.75
C VAL A 724 -8.42 -12.46 1.82
N ALA A 725 -9.57 -13.07 1.56
CA ALA A 725 -9.69 -14.53 1.51
C ALA A 725 -9.16 -15.09 0.17
N ALA A 726 -8.08 -15.88 0.20
CA ALA A 726 -7.50 -16.52 -0.97
C ALA A 726 -7.90 -18.00 -1.08
N LEU A 727 -8.38 -18.44 -2.24
CA LEU A 727 -8.97 -19.77 -2.45
C LEU A 727 -8.43 -20.49 -3.69
N PHE A 728 -8.02 -21.75 -3.50
CA PHE A 728 -7.62 -22.61 -4.62
C PHE A 728 -7.96 -24.10 -4.39
N PRO A 729 -8.53 -24.81 -5.38
CA PRO A 729 -9.06 -24.32 -6.66
C PRO A 729 -10.47 -23.72 -6.52
N THR A 730 -10.84 -22.81 -7.42
CA THR A 730 -12.17 -22.16 -7.46
C THR A 730 -13.26 -23.00 -8.16
N VAL A 731 -12.90 -24.18 -8.70
CA VAL A 731 -13.83 -25.15 -9.29
C VAL A 731 -13.45 -26.56 -8.86
N LEU A 732 -14.42 -27.35 -8.41
CA LEU A 732 -14.29 -28.79 -8.17
C LEU A 732 -15.15 -29.60 -9.14
N VAL A 733 -14.57 -30.69 -9.66
CA VAL A 733 -15.20 -31.56 -10.66
C VAL A 733 -15.14 -33.00 -10.16
N PHE A 734 -16.29 -33.50 -9.71
CA PHE A 734 -16.49 -34.88 -9.30
C PHE A 734 -16.90 -35.74 -10.51
N GLY A 735 -16.53 -37.02 -10.46
CA GLY A 735 -16.88 -37.97 -11.51
C GLY A 735 -18.34 -38.45 -11.44
N ASN A 736 -18.61 -39.55 -12.15
CA ASN A 736 -19.84 -40.33 -11.93
C ASN A 736 -19.79 -40.97 -10.54
N GLN A 737 -20.76 -40.66 -9.68
CA GLN A 737 -20.93 -41.29 -8.37
C GLN A 737 -22.33 -41.95 -8.29
N ALA A 738 -22.41 -43.14 -7.69
CA ALA A 738 -23.67 -43.88 -7.63
C ALA A 738 -24.68 -43.20 -6.69
N ALA A 739 -25.94 -43.09 -7.11
CA ALA A 739 -26.98 -42.44 -6.33
C ALA A 739 -27.18 -43.12 -4.97
N GLY A 740 -27.14 -42.34 -3.89
CA GLY A 740 -27.16 -42.82 -2.50
C GLY A 740 -25.79 -43.21 -1.91
N THR A 741 -24.69 -42.98 -2.63
CA THR A 741 -23.31 -43.23 -2.16
C THR A 741 -22.47 -41.96 -2.19
N ALA A 742 -21.55 -41.82 -1.23
CA ALA A 742 -20.63 -40.69 -1.15
C ALA A 742 -19.35 -40.94 -1.96
N SER A 743 -18.82 -39.90 -2.59
CA SER A 743 -17.51 -39.92 -3.24
C SER A 743 -16.36 -39.89 -2.23
N ALA A 744 -15.12 -40.09 -2.70
CA ALA A 744 -13.97 -39.51 -2.01
C ALA A 744 -14.09 -37.97 -2.01
N PHE A 745 -13.53 -37.31 -0.99
CA PHE A 745 -13.55 -35.84 -0.93
C PHE A 745 -12.55 -35.22 -1.92
N GLN A 746 -12.81 -33.98 -2.32
CA GLN A 746 -11.83 -33.09 -2.95
C GLN A 746 -11.63 -31.87 -2.03
N ALA A 747 -10.39 -31.39 -1.92
CA ALA A 747 -10.03 -30.30 -1.02
C ALA A 747 -9.96 -28.95 -1.77
N VAL A 748 -10.43 -27.90 -1.10
CA VAL A 748 -10.08 -26.50 -1.40
C VAL A 748 -9.19 -26.01 -0.27
N ARG A 749 -8.12 -25.28 -0.59
CA ARG A 749 -7.31 -24.54 0.38
C ARG A 749 -7.89 -23.13 0.48
N LEU A 750 -8.29 -22.72 1.68
CA LEU A 750 -8.57 -21.33 2.04
C LEU A 750 -7.38 -20.84 2.85
N SER A 751 -6.77 -19.73 2.43
CA SER A 751 -5.65 -19.08 3.12
C SER A 751 -5.99 -17.62 3.40
N ASN A 752 -5.45 -17.10 4.51
CA ASN A 752 -5.61 -15.71 4.95
C ASN A 752 -4.29 -14.92 4.82
N PRO A 753 -3.95 -14.40 3.62
CA PRO A 753 -2.81 -13.52 3.38
C PRO A 753 -3.13 -12.05 3.74
N SER A 754 -3.61 -11.77 4.97
CA SER A 754 -3.88 -10.42 5.46
C SER A 754 -3.84 -10.34 7.00
N SER A 755 -3.62 -9.12 7.50
CA SER A 755 -3.43 -8.69 8.91
C SER A 755 -4.41 -9.24 9.92
N GLU A 756 -5.69 -9.26 9.61
CA GLU A 756 -6.70 -9.70 10.59
C GLU A 756 -7.05 -11.20 10.43
N PRO A 757 -7.29 -11.94 11.53
CA PRO A 757 -7.75 -13.33 11.50
C PRO A 757 -9.14 -13.52 10.85
N LEU A 758 -9.16 -13.69 9.52
CA LEU A 758 -10.34 -13.87 8.66
C LEU A 758 -11.50 -14.61 9.34
N ARG A 759 -12.55 -13.86 9.72
CA ARG A 759 -13.58 -14.33 10.65
C ARG A 759 -14.69 -15.11 9.95
N ILE A 760 -14.41 -16.39 9.69
CA ILE A 760 -15.30 -17.34 9.03
C ILE A 760 -16.60 -17.51 9.82
N THR A 761 -17.67 -16.95 9.26
CA THR A 761 -19.04 -16.95 9.80
C THR A 761 -19.83 -18.17 9.34
N SER A 762 -19.59 -18.69 8.11
CA SER A 762 -20.16 -19.98 7.69
C SER A 762 -19.43 -20.57 6.48
N ILE A 763 -19.09 -21.85 6.51
CA ILE A 763 -18.72 -22.64 5.32
C ILE A 763 -19.90 -23.57 4.99
N VAL A 764 -20.53 -23.41 3.83
CA VAL A 764 -21.69 -24.21 3.43
C VAL A 764 -21.62 -24.68 1.98
N ALA A 765 -21.91 -25.96 1.74
CA ALA A 765 -22.11 -26.51 0.41
C ALA A 765 -23.62 -26.63 0.09
N SER A 766 -23.97 -26.60 -1.19
CA SER A 766 -25.36 -26.62 -1.67
C SER A 766 -25.60 -27.70 -2.72
N GLY A 767 -26.82 -28.25 -2.76
CA GLY A 767 -27.18 -29.37 -3.63
C GLY A 767 -26.82 -30.73 -3.00
N ASP A 768 -26.30 -31.65 -3.80
CA ASP A 768 -25.88 -33.00 -3.37
C ASP A 768 -24.45 -33.02 -2.79
N TYR A 769 -23.99 -31.89 -2.25
CA TYR A 769 -22.62 -31.69 -1.78
C TYR A 769 -22.61 -31.40 -0.27
N THR A 770 -21.65 -32.00 0.43
CA THR A 770 -21.43 -31.86 1.87
C THR A 770 -20.00 -31.41 2.12
N VAL A 771 -19.75 -30.78 3.26
CA VAL A 771 -18.45 -30.16 3.58
C VAL A 771 -18.02 -30.47 5.01
N THR A 772 -16.71 -30.64 5.19
CA THR A 772 -16.02 -30.70 6.48
C THR A 772 -14.70 -29.95 6.36
N ASP A 773 -14.39 -29.06 7.29
CA ASP A 773 -13.21 -28.20 7.23
C ASP A 773 -12.32 -28.30 8.48
N THR A 774 -11.16 -27.65 8.42
CA THR A 774 -10.27 -27.42 9.58
C THR A 774 -10.10 -25.93 9.88
N CYS A 775 -11.04 -25.08 9.45
CA CYS A 775 -10.89 -23.62 9.42
C CYS A 775 -11.38 -22.94 10.71
N GLY A 776 -12.33 -23.55 11.42
CA GLY A 776 -12.91 -22.96 12.63
C GLY A 776 -13.74 -21.70 12.33
N SER A 777 -13.86 -20.82 13.33
CA SER A 777 -14.61 -19.55 13.23
C SER A 777 -13.74 -18.32 12.90
N SER A 778 -12.43 -18.54 12.77
CA SER A 778 -11.43 -17.53 12.41
C SER A 778 -10.17 -18.26 11.96
N LEU A 779 -9.60 -17.83 10.83
CA LEU A 779 -8.35 -18.33 10.29
C LEU A 779 -7.27 -17.27 10.53
N ALA A 780 -6.20 -17.62 11.23
CA ALA A 780 -5.14 -16.67 11.63
C ALA A 780 -4.39 -16.07 10.43
N VAL A 781 -3.65 -14.98 10.68
CA VAL A 781 -2.73 -14.32 9.75
C VAL A 781 -1.75 -15.33 9.14
N GLY A 782 -1.50 -15.23 7.83
CA GLY A 782 -0.63 -16.13 7.07
C GLY A 782 -1.08 -17.60 7.00
N ALA A 783 -2.11 -17.99 7.76
CA ALA A 783 -2.50 -19.38 7.93
C ALA A 783 -3.41 -19.88 6.80
N ASP A 784 -3.47 -21.20 6.65
CA ASP A 784 -4.37 -21.87 5.73
C ASP A 784 -5.12 -23.03 6.38
N CYS A 785 -6.27 -23.38 5.80
CA CYS A 785 -7.09 -24.50 6.19
C CYS A 785 -7.63 -25.28 4.98
N ALA A 786 -7.89 -26.56 5.19
CA ALA A 786 -8.48 -27.44 4.19
C ALA A 786 -10.00 -27.49 4.35
N ILE A 787 -10.71 -27.22 3.26
CA ILE A 787 -12.17 -27.38 3.13
C ILE A 787 -12.41 -28.61 2.24
N ASN A 788 -12.78 -29.74 2.86
CA ASN A 788 -13.00 -31.00 2.16
C ASN A 788 -14.47 -31.14 1.75
N VAL A 789 -14.72 -31.19 0.45
CA VAL A 789 -16.06 -31.31 -0.15
C VAL A 789 -16.31 -32.75 -0.62
N THR A 790 -17.47 -33.31 -0.26
CA THR A 790 -17.88 -34.68 -0.61
C THR A 790 -19.21 -34.67 -1.36
N PHE A 791 -19.25 -35.33 -2.53
CA PHE A 791 -20.43 -35.42 -3.39
C PHE A 791 -21.22 -36.71 -3.12
N THR A 792 -22.51 -36.59 -2.82
CA THR A 792 -23.41 -37.72 -2.52
C THR A 792 -24.70 -37.59 -3.34
N PRO A 793 -24.71 -38.01 -4.62
CA PRO A 793 -25.85 -37.78 -5.49
C PRO A 793 -27.14 -38.45 -5.00
N THR A 794 -28.25 -37.71 -4.97
CA THR A 794 -29.56 -38.22 -4.56
C THR A 794 -30.35 -38.84 -5.72
N THR A 795 -30.05 -38.43 -6.96
CA THR A 795 -30.70 -38.93 -8.19
C THR A 795 -29.70 -38.99 -9.34
N ALA A 796 -29.92 -39.87 -10.32
CA ALA A 796 -29.12 -39.90 -11.54
C ALA A 796 -29.31 -38.62 -12.41
N GLY A 797 -28.25 -38.19 -13.09
CA GLY A 797 -28.18 -36.96 -13.88
C GLY A 797 -27.04 -36.04 -13.45
N ALA A 798 -26.76 -34.99 -14.23
CA ALA A 798 -25.79 -33.96 -13.84
C ALA A 798 -26.27 -33.18 -12.60
N ARG A 799 -25.36 -32.90 -11.67
CA ARG A 799 -25.62 -32.22 -10.39
C ARG A 799 -24.65 -31.07 -10.22
N THR A 800 -25.15 -29.84 -10.25
CA THR A 800 -24.39 -28.64 -9.92
C THR A 800 -24.62 -28.26 -8.46
N GLY A 801 -23.65 -27.55 -7.89
CA GLY A 801 -23.70 -27.02 -6.54
C GLY A 801 -22.69 -25.88 -6.40
N MET A 802 -22.68 -25.29 -5.21
CA MET A 802 -21.78 -24.20 -4.85
C MET A 802 -21.35 -24.37 -3.40
N LEU A 803 -20.04 -24.33 -3.17
CA LEU A 803 -19.46 -24.10 -1.85
C LEU A 803 -19.37 -22.59 -1.67
N ARG A 804 -19.92 -22.09 -0.56
CA ARG A 804 -19.97 -20.67 -0.19
C ARG A 804 -19.32 -20.52 1.18
N ILE A 805 -18.17 -19.86 1.22
CA ILE A 805 -17.54 -19.38 2.45
C ILE A 805 -18.16 -18.02 2.74
N THR A 806 -18.41 -17.69 4.00
CA THR A 806 -18.81 -16.37 4.46
C THR A 806 -17.92 -16.02 5.62
N ASP A 807 -17.32 -14.86 5.52
CA ASP A 807 -16.09 -14.47 6.20
C ASP A 807 -16.08 -12.93 6.26
N SER A 808 -15.03 -12.35 6.83
CA SER A 808 -14.89 -10.90 6.97
C SER A 808 -14.26 -10.21 5.75
N ALA A 809 -13.96 -10.94 4.67
CA ALA A 809 -13.22 -10.36 3.55
C ALA A 809 -14.06 -9.43 2.67
N ALA A 810 -13.44 -8.37 2.15
CA ALA A 810 -14.02 -7.56 1.09
C ALA A 810 -14.28 -8.44 -0.15
N GLY A 811 -15.43 -8.21 -0.81
CA GLY A 811 -15.89 -9.05 -1.92
C GLY A 811 -16.46 -10.43 -1.52
N GLY A 812 -16.47 -10.79 -0.23
CA GLY A 812 -17.17 -11.98 0.26
C GLY A 812 -18.69 -11.91 0.04
N PRO A 813 -19.43 -13.04 0.04
CA PRO A 813 -19.00 -14.41 0.37
C PRO A 813 -18.25 -15.10 -0.77
N GLN A 814 -17.13 -15.75 -0.45
CA GLN A 814 -16.30 -16.42 -1.45
C GLN A 814 -16.94 -17.71 -2.00
N LEU A 815 -16.80 -17.95 -3.32
CA LEU A 815 -17.53 -18.98 -4.05
C LEU A 815 -16.62 -19.99 -4.76
N VAL A 816 -16.92 -21.28 -4.61
CA VAL A 816 -16.31 -22.37 -5.38
C VAL A 816 -17.41 -23.15 -6.11
N THR A 817 -17.25 -23.31 -7.43
CA THR A 817 -18.25 -24.01 -8.27
C THR A 817 -18.08 -25.52 -8.15
N LEU A 818 -19.17 -26.24 -7.88
CA LEU A 818 -19.17 -27.70 -7.71
C LEU A 818 -19.95 -28.36 -8.86
N THR A 819 -19.32 -29.35 -9.50
CA THR A 819 -19.93 -30.12 -10.60
C THR A 819 -19.69 -31.62 -10.44
N GLY A 820 -20.63 -32.43 -10.90
CA GLY A 820 -20.59 -33.89 -10.77
C GLY A 820 -21.79 -34.55 -11.43
N ALA A 821 -21.81 -35.89 -11.47
CA ALA A 821 -22.91 -36.65 -12.06
C ALA A 821 -23.35 -37.81 -11.16
N GLY A 822 -24.64 -37.82 -10.83
CA GLY A 822 -25.27 -39.00 -10.25
C GLY A 822 -25.49 -40.06 -11.33
N VAL A 823 -25.22 -41.32 -11.02
CA VAL A 823 -25.56 -42.48 -11.86
C VAL A 823 -26.39 -43.49 -11.08
N VAL A 824 -27.19 -44.31 -11.78
CA VAL A 824 -27.68 -45.56 -11.17
C VAL A 824 -26.47 -46.47 -10.89
N PRO A 825 -26.40 -47.19 -9.76
CA PRO A 825 -25.21 -47.98 -9.40
C PRO A 825 -24.83 -49.01 -10.48
N PHE A 826 -25.82 -49.59 -11.14
CA PHE A 826 -25.66 -50.46 -12.31
C PHE A 826 -26.77 -50.20 -13.32
N SER A 827 -26.64 -50.77 -14.52
CA SER A 827 -27.69 -50.74 -15.55
C SER A 827 -27.89 -52.11 -16.18
N LEU A 828 -29.14 -52.44 -16.52
CA LEU A 828 -29.51 -53.65 -17.28
C LEU A 828 -29.93 -53.27 -18.71
N SER A 829 -29.30 -53.86 -19.72
CA SER A 829 -29.59 -53.59 -21.14
C SER A 829 -29.64 -54.88 -21.97
N PRO A 830 -30.71 -55.14 -22.75
CA PRO A 830 -31.93 -54.34 -22.87
C PRO A 830 -32.83 -54.45 -21.62
N THR A 831 -33.69 -53.44 -21.43
CA THR A 831 -34.69 -53.39 -20.33
C THR A 831 -35.92 -54.28 -20.56
N SER A 832 -36.02 -54.92 -21.73
CA SER A 832 -36.98 -55.98 -22.00
C SER A 832 -36.39 -57.06 -22.92
N LEU A 833 -36.87 -58.29 -22.79
CA LEU A 833 -36.62 -59.38 -23.72
C LEU A 833 -37.95 -60.00 -24.17
N SER A 834 -38.06 -60.22 -25.49
CA SER A 834 -39.17 -60.93 -26.12
C SER A 834 -38.65 -62.18 -26.81
N PHE A 835 -39.13 -63.33 -26.36
CA PHE A 835 -38.84 -64.62 -26.95
C PHE A 835 -39.87 -64.95 -28.04
N SER A 836 -39.45 -65.70 -29.05
CA SER A 836 -40.38 -66.26 -30.03
C SER A 836 -41.37 -67.21 -29.37
N SER A 837 -42.43 -67.58 -30.09
CA SER A 837 -43.26 -68.71 -29.69
C SER A 837 -42.39 -69.96 -29.50
N GLN A 838 -42.70 -70.79 -28.49
CA GLN A 838 -41.92 -71.96 -28.08
C GLN A 838 -42.88 -73.10 -27.69
N VAL A 839 -42.56 -74.37 -28.02
CA VAL A 839 -43.43 -75.50 -27.67
C VAL A 839 -43.48 -75.70 -26.15
N VAL A 840 -44.67 -75.98 -25.60
CA VAL A 840 -44.86 -76.31 -24.18
C VAL A 840 -43.91 -77.41 -23.73
N GLY A 841 -43.23 -77.20 -22.60
CA GLY A 841 -42.23 -78.12 -22.06
C GLY A 841 -40.86 -78.09 -22.75
N THR A 842 -40.65 -77.23 -23.75
CA THR A 842 -39.34 -77.07 -24.44
C THR A 842 -38.71 -75.71 -24.15
N THR A 843 -37.39 -75.67 -24.05
CA THR A 843 -36.63 -74.46 -23.71
C THR A 843 -36.19 -73.69 -24.96
N SER A 844 -36.34 -72.37 -24.94
CA SER A 844 -35.89 -71.46 -26.01
C SER A 844 -34.37 -71.34 -26.12
N SER A 845 -33.90 -70.74 -27.22
CA SER A 845 -32.58 -70.10 -27.23
C SER A 845 -32.50 -69.00 -26.16
N ALA A 846 -31.28 -68.69 -25.72
CA ALA A 846 -31.06 -67.69 -24.68
C ALA A 846 -31.06 -66.26 -25.24
N GLY A 847 -31.88 -65.38 -24.65
CA GLY A 847 -31.74 -63.93 -24.77
C GLY A 847 -30.70 -63.44 -23.75
N THR A 848 -29.95 -62.40 -24.08
CA THR A 848 -28.90 -61.87 -23.19
C THR A 848 -29.26 -60.48 -22.69
N VAL A 849 -29.13 -60.28 -21.38
CA VAL A 849 -29.11 -58.96 -20.72
C VAL A 849 -27.67 -58.70 -20.29
N THR A 850 -27.11 -57.56 -20.68
CA THR A 850 -25.86 -57.05 -20.15
C THR A 850 -26.14 -56.27 -18.87
N LEU A 851 -25.46 -56.63 -17.79
CA LEU A 851 -25.37 -55.84 -16.57
C LEU A 851 -24.05 -55.06 -16.62
N SER A 852 -24.12 -53.74 -16.54
CA SER A 852 -22.94 -52.86 -16.49
C SER A 852 -22.86 -52.15 -15.15
N ASN A 853 -21.71 -52.19 -14.48
CA ASN A 853 -21.49 -51.39 -13.28
C ASN A 853 -21.11 -49.97 -13.68
N GLN A 854 -21.99 -49.01 -13.39
CA GLN A 854 -21.82 -47.61 -13.79
C GLN A 854 -21.19 -46.76 -12.67
N GLY A 855 -21.12 -47.29 -11.45
CA GLY A 855 -20.55 -46.61 -10.29
C GLY A 855 -19.02 -46.67 -10.20
N SER A 856 -18.49 -45.90 -9.26
CA SER A 856 -17.08 -45.81 -8.89
C SER A 856 -16.60 -46.97 -7.99
N ASP A 857 -17.52 -47.69 -7.35
CA ASP A 857 -17.26 -48.82 -6.44
C ASP A 857 -17.61 -50.19 -7.04
N ALA A 858 -17.09 -51.26 -6.43
CA ALA A 858 -17.38 -52.63 -6.87
C ALA A 858 -18.80 -53.07 -6.48
N LEU A 859 -19.67 -53.21 -7.49
CA LEU A 859 -21.06 -53.66 -7.33
C LEU A 859 -21.11 -55.06 -6.74
N ASN A 860 -21.63 -55.16 -5.50
CA ASN A 860 -21.78 -56.41 -4.76
C ASN A 860 -23.18 -57.00 -4.98
N LEU A 861 -23.32 -58.08 -5.76
CA LEU A 861 -24.63 -58.68 -6.03
C LEU A 861 -25.17 -59.45 -4.82
N ALA A 862 -26.44 -59.23 -4.46
CA ALA A 862 -27.17 -60.02 -3.46
C ALA A 862 -27.95 -61.18 -4.09
N GLY A 863 -28.51 -60.97 -5.28
CA GLY A 863 -29.21 -62.03 -6.01
C GLY A 863 -29.67 -61.63 -7.41
N MET A 864 -29.85 -62.64 -8.26
CA MET A 864 -30.46 -62.53 -9.59
C MET A 864 -31.64 -63.52 -9.64
N THR A 865 -32.85 -62.99 -9.59
CA THR A 865 -34.10 -63.76 -9.54
C THR A 865 -34.86 -63.64 -10.84
N VAL A 866 -35.64 -64.66 -11.21
CA VAL A 866 -36.45 -64.66 -12.42
C VAL A 866 -37.80 -65.31 -12.14
N SER A 867 -38.87 -64.79 -12.74
CA SER A 867 -40.25 -65.19 -12.47
C SER A 867 -41.00 -65.65 -13.72
N GLY A 868 -42.05 -66.46 -13.53
CA GLY A 868 -42.85 -67.05 -14.60
C GLY A 868 -42.18 -68.28 -15.23
N ASP A 869 -42.50 -68.54 -16.50
CA ASP A 869 -41.96 -69.66 -17.29
C ASP A 869 -40.52 -69.39 -17.80
N PHE A 870 -39.70 -68.71 -17.00
CA PHE A 870 -38.37 -68.22 -17.39
C PHE A 870 -37.29 -68.66 -16.41
N ALA A 871 -36.10 -68.95 -16.93
CA ALA A 871 -34.91 -69.33 -16.18
C ALA A 871 -33.72 -68.45 -16.58
N GLN A 872 -32.75 -68.25 -15.67
CA GLN A 872 -31.55 -67.45 -15.91
C GLN A 872 -30.28 -68.21 -15.53
N THR A 873 -29.22 -67.97 -16.29
CA THR A 873 -27.82 -68.25 -15.92
C THR A 873 -27.01 -66.98 -16.15
N SER A 874 -25.88 -66.81 -15.46
CA SER A 874 -25.09 -65.58 -15.53
C SER A 874 -23.60 -65.88 -15.40
N ASN A 875 -22.76 -65.08 -16.06
CA ASN A 875 -21.32 -65.05 -15.82
C ASN A 875 -20.89 -63.92 -14.85
N CYS A 876 -21.84 -63.11 -14.37
CA CYS A 876 -21.60 -62.15 -13.30
C CYS A 876 -21.19 -62.90 -12.02
N GLY A 877 -20.00 -62.59 -11.49
CA GLY A 877 -19.57 -63.06 -10.17
C GLY A 877 -20.36 -62.42 -9.03
N SER A 878 -19.99 -62.71 -7.78
CA SER A 878 -20.55 -62.04 -6.60
C SER A 878 -20.26 -60.53 -6.54
N THR A 879 -19.34 -60.06 -7.38
CA THR A 879 -18.86 -58.67 -7.49
C THR A 879 -18.57 -58.33 -8.95
N VAL A 880 -18.94 -57.13 -9.39
CA VAL A 880 -18.56 -56.55 -10.69
C VAL A 880 -17.75 -55.29 -10.43
N ALA A 881 -16.57 -55.15 -11.03
CA ALA A 881 -15.68 -54.01 -10.79
C ALA A 881 -16.24 -52.70 -11.39
N PRO A 882 -15.75 -51.51 -10.99
CA PRO A 882 -16.16 -50.23 -11.58
C PRO A 882 -15.96 -50.21 -13.11
N GLY A 883 -16.98 -49.80 -13.87
CA GLY A 883 -16.92 -49.74 -15.33
C GLY A 883 -16.94 -51.08 -16.07
N GLU A 884 -16.90 -52.22 -15.35
CA GLU A 884 -16.97 -53.56 -15.95
C GLU A 884 -18.41 -54.02 -16.18
N ALA A 885 -18.58 -54.96 -17.13
CA ALA A 885 -19.88 -55.50 -17.52
C ALA A 885 -19.88 -57.03 -17.64
N CYS A 886 -21.04 -57.63 -17.38
CA CYS A 886 -21.25 -59.08 -17.41
C CYS A 886 -22.61 -59.44 -18.05
N ALA A 887 -22.78 -60.70 -18.42
CA ALA A 887 -23.91 -61.19 -19.20
C ALA A 887 -24.79 -62.15 -18.40
N ILE A 888 -26.09 -61.87 -18.40
CA ILE A 888 -27.16 -62.72 -17.87
C ILE A 888 -27.93 -63.32 -19.06
N SER A 889 -27.83 -64.63 -19.21
CA SER A 889 -28.52 -65.40 -20.26
C SER A 889 -29.85 -65.94 -19.73
N VAL A 890 -30.95 -65.46 -20.28
CA VAL A 890 -32.33 -65.81 -19.92
C VAL A 890 -32.92 -66.74 -20.97
N THR A 891 -33.66 -67.76 -20.54
CA THR A 891 -34.39 -68.70 -21.42
C THR A 891 -35.86 -68.81 -20.97
N MET A 892 -36.74 -69.20 -21.88
CA MET A 892 -38.16 -69.47 -21.61
C MET A 892 -38.46 -70.95 -21.83
N THR A 893 -39.24 -71.56 -20.92
CA THR A 893 -39.75 -72.94 -21.04
C THR A 893 -41.24 -72.95 -20.69
N PRO A 894 -42.16 -72.75 -21.66
CA PRO A 894 -43.58 -72.57 -21.37
C PRO A 894 -44.22 -73.79 -20.69
N SER A 895 -44.95 -73.55 -19.60
CA SER A 895 -45.66 -74.56 -18.81
C SER A 895 -47.03 -74.95 -19.37
N ALA A 896 -47.61 -74.10 -20.24
CA ALA A 896 -48.78 -74.37 -21.06
C ALA A 896 -48.86 -73.34 -22.21
N ALA A 897 -49.87 -73.44 -23.08
CA ALA A 897 -50.04 -72.54 -24.22
C ALA A 897 -50.46 -71.10 -23.82
N GLY A 898 -50.37 -70.18 -24.79
CA GLY A 898 -50.74 -68.77 -24.65
C GLY A 898 -49.59 -67.85 -24.24
N SER A 899 -49.86 -66.55 -24.12
CA SER A 899 -48.86 -65.54 -23.74
C SER A 899 -48.18 -65.88 -22.42
N ARG A 900 -46.89 -65.53 -22.29
CA ARG A 900 -46.10 -65.65 -21.06
C ARG A 900 -45.39 -64.34 -20.76
N SER A 901 -45.43 -63.97 -19.49
CA SER A 901 -44.78 -62.79 -18.93
C SER A 901 -44.00 -63.18 -17.68
N GLY A 902 -42.94 -62.44 -17.42
CA GLY A 902 -42.04 -62.66 -16.30
C GLY A 902 -41.15 -61.45 -16.08
N THR A 903 -40.24 -61.56 -15.12
CA THR A 903 -39.31 -60.48 -14.79
C THR A 903 -38.00 -61.09 -14.34
N LEU A 904 -36.89 -60.70 -14.96
CA LEU A 904 -35.56 -60.86 -14.37
C LEU A 904 -35.36 -59.66 -13.43
N SER A 905 -35.19 -59.91 -12.14
CA SER A 905 -34.86 -58.88 -11.15
C SER A 905 -33.48 -59.13 -10.57
N VAL A 906 -32.61 -58.14 -10.68
CA VAL A 906 -31.26 -58.13 -10.10
C VAL A 906 -31.24 -57.18 -8.92
N THR A 907 -30.66 -57.59 -7.80
CA THR A 907 -30.56 -56.80 -6.58
C THR A 907 -29.14 -56.88 -6.03
N ASP A 908 -28.58 -55.73 -5.63
CA ASP A 908 -27.28 -55.64 -4.96
C ASP A 908 -27.40 -55.75 -3.43
N LYS A 909 -26.27 -55.81 -2.72
CA LYS A 909 -26.23 -55.89 -1.24
C LYS A 909 -26.50 -54.56 -0.54
N ALA A 910 -26.56 -53.44 -1.27
CA ALA A 910 -27.03 -52.16 -0.74
C ALA A 910 -28.57 -52.04 -0.81
N GLY A 911 -29.22 -52.92 -1.57
CA GLY A 911 -30.67 -52.98 -1.74
C GLY A 911 -31.18 -52.31 -3.02
N ALA A 912 -30.29 -51.79 -3.88
CA ALA A 912 -30.69 -51.27 -5.18
C ALA A 912 -31.06 -52.43 -6.11
N SER A 913 -32.19 -52.29 -6.82
CA SER A 913 -32.72 -53.36 -7.67
C SER A 913 -33.19 -52.82 -9.02
N GLN A 914 -32.93 -53.58 -10.09
CA GLN A 914 -33.44 -53.30 -11.43
C GLN A 914 -34.08 -54.54 -12.06
N ALA A 915 -35.06 -54.28 -12.91
CA ALA A 915 -35.91 -55.29 -13.51
C ALA A 915 -35.88 -55.22 -15.05
N VAL A 916 -35.78 -56.38 -15.70
CA VAL A 916 -35.99 -56.56 -17.14
C VAL A 916 -37.30 -57.29 -17.37
N SER A 917 -38.16 -56.71 -18.21
CA SER A 917 -39.47 -57.29 -18.53
C SER A 917 -39.31 -58.46 -19.51
N LEU A 918 -39.78 -59.65 -19.15
CA LEU A 918 -39.69 -60.85 -19.97
C LEU A 918 -41.05 -61.17 -20.60
N SER A 919 -41.04 -61.55 -21.87
CA SER A 919 -42.25 -61.83 -22.65
C SER A 919 -42.04 -62.94 -23.67
N GLY A 920 -43.08 -63.69 -23.99
CA GLY A 920 -43.06 -64.73 -25.02
C GLY A 920 -44.41 -65.44 -25.15
N THR A 921 -44.45 -66.57 -25.85
CA THR A 921 -45.68 -67.34 -26.07
C THR A 921 -45.41 -68.83 -26.00
N GLY A 922 -46.22 -69.58 -25.26
CA GLY A 922 -46.30 -71.03 -25.35
C GLY A 922 -47.21 -71.46 -26.51
N ALA A 923 -46.71 -72.34 -27.37
CA ALA A 923 -47.51 -73.05 -28.37
C ALA A 923 -47.65 -74.52 -27.95
N ASP A 924 -48.85 -75.09 -28.08
CA ASP A 924 -49.09 -76.51 -27.80
C ASP A 924 -48.38 -77.42 -28.83
N PHE A 925 -48.22 -76.91 -30.06
CA PHE A 925 -47.48 -77.47 -31.18
C PHE A 925 -47.23 -76.36 -32.22
N PHE A 926 -46.23 -76.54 -33.08
CA PHE A 926 -46.06 -75.73 -34.29
C PHE A 926 -46.70 -76.40 -35.51
N LEU A 927 -47.47 -75.62 -36.27
CA LEU A 927 -47.87 -75.97 -37.63
C LEU A 927 -46.90 -75.34 -38.61
N SER A 928 -46.11 -76.17 -39.30
CA SER A 928 -45.30 -75.75 -40.44
C SER A 928 -45.85 -76.38 -41.72
N ALA A 929 -46.07 -75.59 -42.75
CA ALA A 929 -46.55 -76.06 -44.06
C ALA A 929 -45.43 -75.96 -45.09
N SER A 930 -45.27 -76.99 -45.93
CA SER A 930 -44.26 -77.04 -47.00
C SER A 930 -44.35 -75.87 -47.98
N SER A 931 -45.54 -75.27 -48.14
CA SER A 931 -45.73 -73.90 -48.61
C SER A 931 -47.05 -73.35 -48.07
N THR A 932 -47.22 -72.02 -48.03
CA THR A 932 -48.46 -71.35 -47.62
C THR A 932 -49.46 -71.15 -48.78
N SER A 933 -49.04 -71.41 -50.01
CA SER A 933 -49.87 -71.40 -51.21
C SER A 933 -49.22 -72.18 -52.36
N ALA A 934 -50.02 -72.56 -53.35
CA ALA A 934 -49.59 -73.11 -54.64
C ALA A 934 -50.68 -72.88 -55.69
N SER A 935 -50.28 -72.55 -56.92
CA SER A 935 -51.20 -72.41 -58.05
C SER A 935 -51.35 -73.74 -58.80
N VAL A 936 -52.59 -74.18 -59.04
CA VAL A 936 -52.90 -75.39 -59.82
C VAL A 936 -53.76 -75.07 -61.04
N THR A 937 -53.50 -75.78 -62.13
CA THR A 937 -54.35 -75.76 -63.33
C THR A 937 -55.58 -76.64 -63.11
N ALA A 938 -56.70 -76.33 -63.77
CA ALA A 938 -57.95 -77.09 -63.64
C ALA A 938 -57.74 -78.59 -63.92
N GLY A 939 -58.05 -79.44 -62.94
CA GLY A 939 -57.88 -80.90 -62.99
C GLY A 939 -56.61 -81.43 -62.31
N GLN A 940 -55.66 -80.57 -61.91
CA GLN A 940 -54.51 -80.96 -61.08
C GLN A 940 -54.80 -80.81 -59.58
N SER A 941 -54.10 -81.58 -58.75
CA SER A 941 -54.19 -81.52 -57.28
C SER A 941 -52.85 -81.09 -56.67
N ALA A 942 -52.90 -80.21 -55.67
CA ALA A 942 -51.75 -79.84 -54.86
C ALA A 942 -51.78 -80.60 -53.53
N ALA A 943 -50.66 -81.20 -53.17
CA ALA A 943 -50.46 -81.80 -51.85
C ALA A 943 -49.52 -80.91 -51.04
N TYR A 944 -49.98 -80.45 -49.88
CA TYR A 944 -49.17 -79.73 -48.91
C TYR A 944 -48.86 -80.67 -47.75
N THR A 945 -47.59 -80.72 -47.32
CA THR A 945 -47.26 -81.40 -46.06
C THR A 945 -47.35 -80.37 -44.94
N VAL A 946 -48.37 -80.50 -44.10
CA VAL A 946 -48.44 -79.79 -42.82
C VAL A 946 -47.79 -80.68 -41.77
N SER A 947 -46.60 -80.28 -41.32
CA SER A 947 -45.87 -80.96 -40.26
C SER A 947 -46.24 -80.32 -38.92
N VAL A 948 -46.73 -81.15 -38.01
CA VAL A 948 -46.92 -80.83 -36.59
C VAL A 948 -45.62 -81.19 -35.87
N ALA A 949 -45.08 -80.26 -35.08
CA ALA A 949 -43.84 -80.42 -34.31
C ALA A 949 -43.96 -79.79 -32.93
#